data_AF-A0AAW2BEG0-F1
#
_entry.id   AF-A0AAW2BEG0-F1
#
_cell.length_a   1.000
_cell.length_b   1.000
_cell.length_c   1.000
_cell.angle_alpha   90.00
_cell.angle_beta   90.00
_cell.angle_gamma   90.00
#
_symmetry.space_group_name_H-M   'P 1'
#
loop_
_entity.id
_entity.type
_entity.pdbx_description
1 polymer ?
#
loop_
_entity_poly.entity_id
_entity_poly.type
_entity_poly.pdbx_seq_one_letter_code
_entity_poly.pdbx_strand_id
1 'polypeptide(L)'
;MVPPLLSLQTPKPLLFPLLPKFPLRFKTPQPPQPRFTTHFPISSSLSQTPPPNPSLPKSKTLFPGGTKRPELNVPTLILHLHPNDILNSPKALDLVDKAIAKWVRVVVLTGDENSGGKLYEAARLLKSVVGDRAYMLIAERVDVAAAVGASGVLLSDQGLPAIVARNTLIDSKPESVVLPLVARNVQNANAALNASNSEGADFLIYDIGGEKHVDGAVKSVFENVKIPIFVIFASCGEDTLFTEASNLLKSGASGLVISLEVLELFGDDIVRRLFNTRHMNKRTQDKVESSIKQKLLNVDNGVYGKKGVAGFIKVEDKEKQFIETERTVLLEAINVIRKAAPLMEEVSLLIDAVSQIDEPFLLVIAGEFNSGKSTFINALLGRRYLKEGVVPTTNEITFLRYSELDSSGEQRCERHPNGQYICYLPAPILKEMIIVDTPGTNVILQRQQRLTEEFVPRADLLLFVISADRPLTQSEVAFLRYTQQWKKKVVFVLNKSDIFQNSEELEEAISFIKENTRKLLNTEQVILYPVSARCALGAKLSASFDTESDHGELSVLDSRWRTRSFYELEKFLYSFLDGSTSTGMERMKLKLGTPIGIAEQLLSACEALVQEECRCAKRDLASANDVVASVKDYAAKMEMESISWRRKTLSLIDTTKSRVLELIESTLQLSNLDLAASYVFKGEKSGTMPATSRIQNDIIGPALSDAQKLLGEYVMWLQSSNAQEGSLYKNSFEKRWPSYVYPNTHVHLETYELLKKLDRISLRVVENLSASAASKIFEKEIREVFLGTFGGLGAAGLSASLLTSVLPTTSEDLLALGLCSAGGFLAISNFPARRQVMVDKVRKSADALAAELEEAMQKDLLETIDNIESFVNIVAQPYQDAAKQRVDRLLEIQHEISDVEEEIQKLNGEIQNLHVL
;
A
#
# COMPACT_ATOMS: atom_id res chain seq x y z
N MET A 1 -44.66 -15.66 60.93
CA MET A 1 -44.03 -16.51 61.97
C MET A 1 -42.60 -16.03 62.15
N VAL A 2 -42.25 -15.81 63.41
CA VAL A 2 -41.10 -15.07 63.99
C VAL A 2 -40.43 -16.09 64.93
N PRO A 3 -39.22 -15.90 65.48
CA PRO A 3 -37.84 -15.80 64.98
C PRO A 3 -37.03 -16.94 65.71
N PRO A 4 -35.88 -16.80 66.45
CA PRO A 4 -34.79 -15.79 66.63
C PRO A 4 -33.35 -16.41 66.65
N LEU A 5 -32.19 -15.80 66.97
CA LEU A 5 -31.62 -14.45 67.27
C LEU A 5 -30.09 -14.61 67.56
N LEU A 6 -29.36 -13.48 67.53
CA LEU A 6 -28.18 -13.07 68.35
C LEU A 6 -26.78 -13.69 68.06
N SER A 7 -25.63 -13.02 68.22
CA SER A 7 -25.22 -11.61 68.41
C SER A 7 -23.68 -11.50 68.61
N LEU A 8 -23.09 -10.31 68.32
CA LEU A 8 -21.89 -9.65 68.93
C LEU A 8 -20.53 -10.38 68.84
N GLN A 9 -19.32 -9.81 68.78
CA GLN A 9 -18.69 -8.48 68.73
C GLN A 9 -17.20 -8.75 68.35
N THR A 10 -16.53 -7.86 67.59
CA THR A 10 -15.07 -7.84 67.27
C THR A 10 -14.18 -7.52 68.50
N PRO A 11 -12.80 -7.57 68.53
CA PRO A 11 -11.81 -7.51 67.42
C PRO A 11 -10.50 -8.38 67.55
N LYS A 12 -9.59 -8.26 66.54
CA LYS A 12 -8.21 -8.83 66.31
C LYS A 12 -7.25 -8.85 67.54
N PRO A 13 -6.03 -9.49 67.58
CA PRO A 13 -5.13 -10.00 66.50
C PRO A 13 -4.34 -11.33 66.76
N LEU A 14 -3.46 -11.77 65.81
CA LEU A 14 -2.14 -12.46 65.95
C LEU A 14 -1.86 -13.72 65.09
N LEU A 15 -0.66 -13.71 64.47
CA LEU A 15 0.35 -14.78 64.24
C LEU A 15 0.11 -15.98 63.28
N PHE A 16 1.00 -16.05 62.26
CA PHE A 16 1.47 -17.17 61.40
C PHE A 16 1.98 -18.39 62.22
N PRO A 17 2.18 -19.65 61.68
CA PRO A 17 3.06 -19.92 60.51
C PRO A 17 2.91 -21.25 59.69
N LEU A 18 3.73 -21.37 58.62
CA LEU A 18 4.58 -22.52 58.19
C LEU A 18 4.52 -22.94 56.69
N LEU A 19 5.66 -22.70 56.02
CA LEU A 19 6.18 -23.22 54.75
C LEU A 19 6.72 -24.68 54.89
N PRO A 20 7.04 -25.38 53.77
CA PRO A 20 8.44 -25.47 53.30
C PRO A 20 8.57 -25.56 51.75
N LYS A 21 9.71 -25.47 51.03
CA LYS A 21 11.09 -24.94 51.16
C LYS A 21 11.74 -25.10 49.75
N PHE A 22 12.32 -24.02 49.19
CA PHE A 22 13.66 -23.80 48.55
C PHE A 22 14.36 -24.87 47.66
N PRO A 23 15.32 -24.52 46.75
CA PRO A 23 16.30 -23.42 46.90
C PRO A 23 16.68 -22.52 45.70
N LEU A 24 17.28 -21.38 46.09
CA LEU A 24 17.97 -20.34 45.32
C LEU A 24 19.38 -20.77 44.84
N ARG A 25 19.91 -20.07 43.82
CA ARG A 25 21.36 -19.83 43.69
C ARG A 25 21.67 -18.39 43.23
N PHE A 26 22.58 -17.76 43.96
CA PHE A 26 23.05 -16.36 43.90
C PHE A 26 24.04 -16.05 42.77
N LYS A 27 24.15 -14.78 42.35
CA LYS A 27 25.40 -13.97 42.39
C LYS A 27 25.15 -12.48 42.06
N THR A 28 25.92 -11.62 42.72
CA THR A 28 25.93 -10.14 42.78
C THR A 28 26.59 -9.45 41.56
N PRO A 29 26.32 -8.15 41.28
CA PRO A 29 27.17 -7.33 40.42
C PRO A 29 27.99 -6.25 41.17
N GLN A 30 29.23 -6.06 40.71
CA GLN A 30 30.20 -5.01 41.08
C GLN A 30 29.88 -3.66 40.39
N PRO A 31 30.43 -2.51 40.89
CA PRO A 31 30.18 -1.18 40.31
C PRO A 31 31.17 -0.84 39.17
N PRO A 32 30.80 -0.03 38.16
CA PRO A 32 31.74 0.41 37.14
C PRO A 32 32.32 1.82 37.41
N GLN A 33 33.59 1.99 37.02
CA GLN A 33 34.35 3.25 36.97
C GLN A 33 33.99 4.12 35.74
N PRO A 34 34.30 5.43 35.74
CA PRO A 34 33.84 6.38 34.73
C PRO A 34 34.82 6.54 33.57
N ARG A 35 34.30 6.77 32.36
CA ARG A 35 35.02 7.43 31.26
C ARG A 35 34.11 8.43 30.57
N PHE A 36 34.53 9.70 30.64
CA PHE A 36 34.01 10.82 29.88
C PHE A 36 34.29 10.65 28.38
N THR A 37 33.31 10.91 27.54
CA THR A 37 33.51 11.52 26.21
C THR A 37 32.25 12.34 25.86
N THR A 38 32.49 13.60 25.56
CA THR A 38 31.54 14.66 25.27
C THR A 38 31.19 14.66 23.79
N HIS A 39 29.91 14.50 23.46
CA HIS A 39 29.33 14.97 22.20
C HIS A 39 28.11 15.83 22.51
N PHE A 40 28.16 17.10 22.07
CA PHE A 40 27.10 18.08 22.19
C PHE A 40 25.88 17.71 21.32
N PRO A 41 24.64 17.99 21.77
CA PRO A 41 23.43 17.69 21.04
C PRO A 41 23.03 18.85 20.11
N ILE A 42 22.64 18.52 18.88
CA ILE A 42 21.86 19.42 18.02
C ILE A 42 20.38 19.11 18.28
N SER A 43 19.66 20.15 18.66
CA SER A 43 18.24 20.19 18.99
C SER A 43 17.36 19.77 17.82
N SER A 44 16.69 18.62 17.93
CA SER A 44 15.49 18.29 17.17
C SER A 44 14.26 18.58 18.02
N SER A 45 13.53 19.64 17.73
CA SER A 45 12.17 19.87 18.23
C SER A 45 11.21 18.88 17.56
N LEU A 46 11.18 17.65 18.06
CA LEU A 46 10.11 16.70 17.82
C LEU A 46 8.95 17.07 18.74
N SER A 47 7.94 17.74 18.17
CA SER A 47 6.60 17.81 18.74
C SER A 47 6.13 16.39 19.08
N GLN A 48 5.89 16.14 20.36
CA GLN A 48 5.33 14.91 20.87
C GLN A 48 3.92 14.73 20.30
N THR A 49 3.79 13.96 19.23
CA THR A 49 2.51 13.36 18.85
C THR A 49 2.21 12.23 19.85
N PRO A 50 1.00 12.17 20.44
CA PRO A 50 0.62 11.07 21.33
C PRO A 50 0.71 9.73 20.60
N PRO A 51 0.90 8.60 21.32
CA PRO A 51 0.93 7.30 20.68
C PRO A 51 -0.37 7.11 19.89
N PRO A 52 -0.32 6.62 18.64
CA PRO A 52 -1.54 6.31 17.92
C PRO A 52 -2.32 5.31 18.76
N ASN A 53 -3.62 5.59 18.95
CA ASN A 53 -4.60 4.59 19.40
C ASN A 53 -4.30 3.27 18.68
N PRO A 54 -4.51 2.09 19.30
CA PRO A 54 -4.43 0.82 18.60
C PRO A 54 -5.45 0.89 17.46
N SER A 55 -4.96 1.26 16.28
CA SER A 55 -5.74 1.33 15.08
C SER A 55 -6.31 -0.05 14.88
N LEU A 56 -7.63 -0.13 14.69
CA LEU A 56 -8.21 -1.26 13.96
C LEU A 56 -7.25 -1.62 12.82
N PRO A 57 -6.97 -2.92 12.58
CA PRO A 57 -6.10 -3.32 11.49
C PRO A 57 -6.54 -2.57 10.23
N LYS A 58 -5.60 -1.89 9.54
CA LYS A 58 -5.86 -1.19 8.28
C LYS A 58 -6.74 -2.11 7.43
N SER A 59 -7.99 -1.71 7.18
CA SER A 59 -8.93 -2.54 6.43
C SER A 59 -8.36 -2.71 5.02
N LYS A 60 -7.84 -3.91 4.73
CA LYS A 60 -7.23 -4.23 3.44
C LYS A 60 -8.26 -4.32 2.31
N THR A 61 -9.52 -4.42 2.71
CA THR A 61 -10.72 -4.57 1.90
C THR A 61 -11.89 -3.90 2.62
N LEU A 62 -12.99 -3.64 1.90
CA LEU A 62 -14.29 -3.22 2.47
C LEU A 62 -15.02 -4.35 3.20
N PHE A 63 -14.43 -5.55 3.21
CA PHE A 63 -14.96 -6.75 3.83
C PHE A 63 -14.60 -6.82 5.33
N PRO A 64 -15.56 -7.21 6.19
CA PRO A 64 -15.36 -7.28 7.63
C PRO A 64 -14.42 -8.43 8.03
N GLY A 65 -14.31 -9.47 7.20
CA GLY A 65 -13.38 -10.58 7.36
C GLY A 65 -11.95 -10.27 6.90
N GLY A 66 -11.71 -9.08 6.31
CA GLY A 66 -10.41 -8.62 5.83
C GLY A 66 -9.80 -9.48 4.71
N THR A 67 -10.53 -10.47 4.20
CA THR A 67 -10.07 -11.49 3.26
C THR A 67 -11.19 -11.89 2.29
N LYS A 68 -10.85 -12.25 1.05
CA LYS A 68 -11.73 -12.77 -0.01
C LYS A 68 -11.58 -14.29 -0.10
N ARG A 69 -12.64 -14.98 -0.50
CA ARG A 69 -12.56 -16.43 -0.73
C ARG A 69 -11.93 -16.75 -2.10
N PRO A 70 -11.09 -17.79 -2.20
CA PRO A 70 -10.57 -18.29 -3.47
C PRO A 70 -11.70 -18.80 -4.39
N GLU A 71 -11.63 -18.46 -5.68
CA GLU A 71 -12.57 -18.89 -6.72
C GLU A 71 -12.04 -20.13 -7.45
N LEU A 72 -12.76 -21.24 -7.34
CA LEU A 72 -12.45 -22.49 -8.04
C LEU A 72 -13.40 -22.64 -9.22
N ASN A 73 -12.90 -22.35 -10.42
CA ASN A 73 -13.63 -22.61 -11.65
C ASN A 73 -13.86 -24.12 -11.81
N VAL A 74 -15.08 -24.53 -12.12
CA VAL A 74 -15.40 -25.94 -12.40
C VAL A 74 -15.99 -26.08 -13.81
N PRO A 75 -15.69 -27.16 -14.56
CA PRO A 75 -14.82 -28.26 -14.16
C PRO A 75 -13.32 -27.93 -14.27
N THR A 76 -12.49 -28.47 -13.35
CA THR A 76 -11.03 -28.20 -13.26
C THR A 76 -10.19 -29.46 -13.10
N LEU A 77 -8.91 -29.41 -13.52
CA LEU A 77 -7.90 -30.42 -13.23
C LEU A 77 -7.07 -30.05 -11.99
N ILE A 78 -6.96 -31.03 -11.08
CA ILE A 78 -6.06 -30.98 -9.93
C ILE A 78 -4.88 -31.92 -10.23
N LEU A 79 -3.66 -31.40 -10.14
CA LEU A 79 -2.45 -32.20 -10.29
C LEU A 79 -2.00 -32.69 -8.91
N HIS A 80 -1.91 -34.01 -8.73
CA HIS A 80 -1.41 -34.64 -7.52
C HIS A 80 0.04 -35.10 -7.73
N LEU A 81 0.93 -34.68 -6.83
CA LEU A 81 2.37 -34.93 -6.89
C LEU A 81 2.89 -35.51 -5.58
N HIS A 82 3.93 -36.31 -5.67
CA HIS A 82 4.75 -36.73 -4.55
C HIS A 82 6.11 -36.01 -4.56
N PRO A 83 6.76 -35.82 -3.39
CA PRO A 83 8.09 -35.21 -3.30
C PRO A 83 9.13 -35.85 -4.22
N ASN A 84 9.03 -37.17 -4.43
CA ASN A 84 9.95 -37.90 -5.30
C ASN A 84 9.80 -37.50 -6.79
N ASP A 85 8.61 -37.13 -7.24
CA ASP A 85 8.36 -36.72 -8.63
C ASP A 85 9.12 -35.43 -8.96
N ILE A 86 9.21 -34.53 -7.97
CA ILE A 86 9.85 -33.22 -8.12
C ILE A 86 11.37 -33.31 -7.89
N LEU A 87 11.79 -34.06 -6.87
CA LEU A 87 13.19 -34.10 -6.46
C LEU A 87 14.05 -35.01 -7.37
N ASN A 88 13.47 -36.05 -7.96
CA ASN A 88 14.23 -37.03 -8.74
C ASN A 88 14.25 -36.73 -10.25
N SER A 89 13.36 -35.89 -10.76
CA SER A 89 13.26 -35.59 -12.20
C SER A 89 13.39 -34.08 -12.48
N PRO A 90 14.48 -33.63 -13.13
CA PRO A 90 14.64 -32.22 -13.48
C PRO A 90 13.62 -31.73 -14.53
N LYS A 91 12.94 -32.65 -15.24
CA LYS A 91 11.89 -32.33 -16.22
C LYS A 91 10.52 -32.12 -15.58
N ALA A 92 10.29 -32.60 -14.35
CA ALA A 92 8.99 -32.53 -13.71
C ALA A 92 8.51 -31.09 -13.49
N LEU A 93 9.42 -30.17 -13.12
CA LEU A 93 9.09 -28.77 -12.91
C LEU A 93 8.66 -28.06 -14.21
N ASP A 94 9.28 -28.39 -15.36
CA ASP A 94 8.89 -27.84 -16.68
C ASP A 94 7.51 -28.38 -17.13
N LEU A 95 7.22 -29.65 -16.84
CA LEU A 95 5.90 -30.23 -17.11
C LEU A 95 4.81 -29.58 -16.25
N VAL A 96 5.08 -29.36 -14.97
CA VAL A 96 4.17 -28.65 -14.06
C VAL A 96 3.92 -27.22 -14.54
N ASP A 97 4.98 -26.50 -14.95
CA ASP A 97 4.86 -25.15 -15.49
C ASP A 97 3.93 -25.09 -16.72
N LYS A 98 4.16 -26.00 -17.69
CA LYS A 98 3.32 -26.14 -18.89
C LYS A 98 1.88 -26.51 -18.55
N ALA A 99 1.67 -27.36 -17.55
CA ALA A 99 0.35 -27.80 -17.12
C ALA A 99 -0.45 -26.66 -16.50
N ILE A 100 0.17 -25.86 -15.62
CA ILE A 100 -0.43 -24.72 -14.95
C ILE A 100 -0.77 -23.62 -15.96
N ALA A 101 0.10 -23.37 -16.94
CA ALA A 101 -0.15 -22.38 -17.98
C ALA A 101 -1.43 -22.64 -18.79
N LYS A 102 -1.90 -23.89 -18.84
CA LYS A 102 -3.05 -24.28 -19.68
C LYS A 102 -4.29 -24.69 -18.88
N TRP A 103 -4.19 -25.72 -18.04
CA TRP A 103 -5.37 -26.45 -17.57
C TRP A 103 -5.40 -26.70 -16.06
N VAL A 104 -4.25 -26.86 -15.42
CA VAL A 104 -4.17 -27.13 -13.99
C VAL A 104 -4.35 -25.83 -13.21
N ARG A 105 -5.27 -25.83 -12.24
CA ARG A 105 -5.52 -24.68 -11.36
C ARG A 105 -5.22 -24.97 -9.90
N VAL A 106 -5.11 -26.24 -9.53
CA VAL A 106 -4.74 -26.68 -8.18
C VAL A 106 -3.65 -27.74 -8.29
N VAL A 107 -2.60 -27.59 -7.48
CA VAL A 107 -1.52 -28.57 -7.34
C VAL A 107 -1.49 -29.03 -5.89
N VAL A 108 -1.59 -30.34 -5.69
CA VAL A 108 -1.54 -30.98 -4.37
C VAL A 108 -0.21 -31.72 -4.26
N LEU A 109 0.53 -31.43 -3.19
CA LEU A 109 1.76 -32.15 -2.85
C LEU A 109 1.54 -33.01 -1.60
N THR A 110 1.71 -34.33 -1.76
CA THR A 110 1.46 -35.32 -0.70
C THR A 110 2.75 -36.02 -0.31
N GLY A 111 3.20 -35.82 0.92
CA GLY A 111 4.41 -36.45 1.45
C GLY A 111 4.13 -37.67 2.32
N ASP A 112 5.14 -38.53 2.48
CA ASP A 112 5.08 -39.67 3.40
C ASP A 112 5.31 -39.20 4.85
N GLU A 113 4.70 -39.87 5.83
CA GLU A 113 4.71 -39.49 7.26
C GLU A 113 6.13 -39.21 7.83
N ASN A 114 7.15 -39.91 7.34
CA ASN A 114 8.54 -39.80 7.81
C ASN A 114 9.45 -38.90 6.96
N SER A 115 8.90 -38.09 6.05
CA SER A 115 9.67 -37.37 5.01
C SER A 115 9.56 -35.85 5.06
N GLY A 116 9.26 -35.26 6.23
CA GLY A 116 8.98 -33.82 6.37
C GLY A 116 10.02 -32.87 5.73
N GLY A 117 11.32 -33.19 5.82
CA GLY A 117 12.37 -32.41 5.17
C GLY A 117 12.33 -32.48 3.64
N LYS A 118 12.07 -33.66 3.07
CA LYS A 118 11.90 -33.83 1.62
C LYS A 118 10.64 -33.13 1.12
N LEU A 119 9.55 -33.20 1.88
CA LEU A 119 8.31 -32.52 1.58
C LEU A 119 8.50 -30.99 1.56
N TYR A 120 9.22 -30.43 2.55
CA TYR A 120 9.54 -29.00 2.59
C TYR A 120 10.38 -28.55 1.38
N GLU A 121 11.44 -29.27 1.03
CA GLU A 121 12.29 -28.92 -0.12
C GLU A 121 11.52 -29.03 -1.45
N ALA A 122 10.76 -30.11 -1.64
CA ALA A 122 9.90 -30.27 -2.82
C ALA A 122 8.85 -29.14 -2.89
N ALA A 123 8.24 -28.78 -1.76
CA ALA A 123 7.28 -27.68 -1.69
C ALA A 123 7.91 -26.33 -2.05
N ARG A 124 9.12 -26.05 -1.56
CA ARG A 124 9.85 -24.80 -1.85
C ARG A 124 10.17 -24.66 -3.33
N LEU A 125 10.65 -25.73 -3.96
CA LEU A 125 10.91 -25.77 -5.40
C LEU A 125 9.61 -25.59 -6.20
N LEU A 126 8.55 -26.31 -5.82
CA LEU A 126 7.26 -26.23 -6.49
C LEU A 126 6.65 -24.82 -6.38
N LYS A 127 6.75 -24.16 -5.22
CA LYS A 127 6.22 -22.80 -5.04
C LYS A 127 6.89 -21.77 -5.94
N SER A 128 8.19 -21.94 -6.24
CA SER A 128 8.91 -21.05 -7.17
C SER A 128 8.36 -21.13 -8.60
N VAL A 129 7.84 -22.30 -9.00
CA VAL A 129 7.23 -22.50 -10.32
C VAL A 129 5.75 -22.13 -10.28
N VAL A 130 4.97 -22.61 -9.31
CA VAL A 130 3.53 -22.35 -9.23
C VAL A 130 3.24 -20.83 -9.09
N GLY A 131 4.02 -20.13 -8.26
CA GLY A 131 3.79 -18.72 -7.97
C GLY A 131 2.35 -18.49 -7.47
N ASP A 132 1.68 -17.50 -8.07
CA ASP A 132 0.26 -17.21 -7.84
C ASP A 132 -0.64 -17.60 -9.05
N ARG A 133 -0.10 -18.41 -9.97
CA ARG A 133 -0.83 -18.85 -11.19
C ARG A 133 -1.80 -20.01 -10.94
N ALA A 134 -1.59 -20.76 -9.87
CA ALA A 134 -2.45 -21.86 -9.43
C ALA A 134 -2.40 -21.98 -7.89
N TYR A 135 -3.42 -22.61 -7.31
CA TYR A 135 -3.46 -22.89 -5.88
C TYR A 135 -2.57 -24.07 -5.53
N MET A 136 -1.67 -23.90 -4.58
CA MET A 136 -0.81 -24.97 -4.08
C MET A 136 -1.28 -25.44 -2.70
N LEU A 137 -1.56 -26.73 -2.57
CA LEU A 137 -2.01 -27.38 -1.35
C LEU A 137 -0.97 -28.39 -0.87
N ILE A 138 -0.69 -28.41 0.44
CA ILE A 138 0.12 -29.46 1.06
C ILE A 138 -0.80 -30.42 1.81
N ALA A 139 -0.64 -31.72 1.60
CA ALA A 139 -1.43 -32.72 2.30
C ALA A 139 -0.93 -32.91 3.75
N GLU A 140 -1.86 -32.96 4.71
CA GLU A 140 -1.71 -33.20 6.16
C GLU A 140 -0.84 -32.19 6.96
N ARG A 141 0.17 -31.58 6.32
CA ARG A 141 1.23 -30.80 6.98
C ARG A 141 0.96 -29.30 6.90
N VAL A 142 0.10 -28.82 7.80
CA VAL A 142 -0.25 -27.39 7.94
C VAL A 142 0.97 -26.53 8.28
N ASP A 143 1.89 -27.06 9.06
CA ASP A 143 3.16 -26.41 9.41
C ASP A 143 4.04 -26.16 8.18
N VAL A 144 4.17 -27.15 7.28
CA VAL A 144 4.93 -27.01 6.03
C VAL A 144 4.22 -26.06 5.06
N ALA A 145 2.88 -26.14 4.98
CA ALA A 145 2.08 -25.22 4.18
C ALA A 145 2.26 -23.76 4.61
N ALA A 146 2.26 -23.49 5.92
CA ALA A 146 2.53 -22.17 6.48
C ALA A 146 3.96 -21.70 6.16
N ALA A 147 4.96 -22.55 6.39
CA ALA A 147 6.37 -22.21 6.22
C ALA A 147 6.76 -21.90 4.76
N VAL A 148 6.18 -22.60 3.78
CA VAL A 148 6.45 -22.37 2.34
C VAL A 148 5.55 -21.28 1.77
N GLY A 149 4.53 -20.86 2.52
CA GLY A 149 3.50 -19.96 2.02
C GLY A 149 2.68 -20.60 0.90
N ALA A 150 2.20 -21.82 1.12
CA ALA A 150 1.23 -22.48 0.25
C ALA A 150 -0.10 -21.69 0.21
N SER A 151 -0.98 -22.06 -0.72
CA SER A 151 -2.33 -21.49 -0.83
C SER A 151 -3.33 -22.15 0.13
N GLY A 152 -2.99 -23.31 0.68
CA GLY A 152 -3.87 -24.06 1.57
C GLY A 152 -3.36 -25.46 1.90
N VAL A 153 -4.25 -26.31 2.43
CA VAL A 153 -3.96 -27.70 2.80
C VAL A 153 -5.03 -28.67 2.32
N LEU A 154 -4.62 -29.91 2.07
CA LEU A 154 -5.51 -31.06 1.89
C LEU A 154 -5.44 -31.91 3.17
N LEU A 155 -6.57 -32.23 3.77
CA LEU A 155 -6.63 -33.01 5.01
C LEU A 155 -7.41 -34.30 4.78
N SER A 156 -7.02 -35.38 5.41
CA SER A 156 -7.76 -36.65 5.47
C SER A 156 -9.01 -36.48 6.31
N ASP A 157 -9.92 -37.45 6.29
CA ASP A 157 -11.10 -37.48 7.15
C ASP A 157 -10.75 -37.48 8.65
N GLN A 158 -9.63 -38.09 9.04
CA GLN A 158 -9.11 -38.11 10.42
C GLN A 158 -8.15 -36.95 10.75
N GLY A 159 -7.85 -36.09 9.77
CA GLY A 159 -6.93 -34.96 9.91
C GLY A 159 -7.49 -33.81 10.78
N LEU A 160 -6.68 -32.76 10.96
CA LEU A 160 -7.05 -31.58 11.73
C LEU A 160 -8.42 -31.01 11.28
N PRO A 161 -9.24 -30.47 12.20
CA PRO A 161 -10.45 -29.74 11.80
C PRO A 161 -10.11 -28.57 10.87
N ALA A 162 -10.87 -28.38 9.80
CA ALA A 162 -10.56 -27.38 8.77
C ALA A 162 -10.45 -25.95 9.32
N ILE A 163 -11.18 -25.61 10.38
CA ILE A 163 -11.11 -24.31 11.05
C ILE A 163 -9.76 -24.09 11.73
N VAL A 164 -9.19 -25.12 12.34
CA VAL A 164 -7.89 -25.06 13.03
C VAL A 164 -6.79 -24.89 12.00
N ALA A 165 -6.84 -25.67 10.91
CA ALA A 165 -5.87 -25.55 9.83
C ALA A 165 -5.90 -24.15 9.18
N ARG A 166 -7.09 -23.59 8.96
CA ARG A 166 -7.25 -22.26 8.36
C ARG A 166 -6.71 -21.14 9.24
N ASN A 167 -7.04 -21.14 10.54
CA ASN A 167 -6.56 -20.11 11.45
C ASN A 167 -5.02 -20.09 11.51
N THR A 168 -4.40 -21.26 11.60
CA THR A 168 -2.93 -21.38 11.57
C THR A 168 -2.32 -20.81 10.28
N LEU A 169 -2.98 -20.98 9.13
CA LEU A 169 -2.50 -20.46 7.85
C LEU A 169 -2.75 -18.95 7.69
N ILE A 170 -3.85 -18.41 8.20
CA ILE A 170 -4.14 -16.97 8.19
C ILE A 170 -3.03 -16.21 8.94
N ASP A 171 -2.65 -16.69 10.12
CA ASP A 171 -1.61 -16.06 10.94
C ASP A 171 -0.23 -16.06 10.24
N SER A 172 0.03 -17.02 9.36
CA SER A 172 1.29 -17.14 8.61
C SER A 172 1.43 -16.15 7.44
N LYS A 173 0.30 -15.61 6.92
CA LYS A 173 0.26 -14.65 5.83
C LYS A 173 -0.69 -13.50 6.14
N PRO A 174 -0.32 -12.61 7.08
CA PRO A 174 -1.17 -11.48 7.43
C PRO A 174 -1.42 -10.54 6.25
N GLU A 175 -0.55 -10.53 5.23
CA GLU A 175 -0.67 -9.71 4.02
C GLU A 175 -1.57 -10.28 2.91
N SER A 176 -1.93 -11.57 2.98
CA SER A 176 -2.80 -12.18 1.97
C SER A 176 -4.23 -11.66 2.09
N VAL A 177 -4.76 -11.14 0.99
CA VAL A 177 -6.18 -10.78 0.88
C VAL A 177 -7.02 -12.03 0.63
N VAL A 178 -6.46 -13.18 0.23
CA VAL A 178 -7.24 -14.40 -0.05
C VAL A 178 -7.17 -15.40 1.12
N LEU A 179 -8.32 -15.98 1.49
CA LEU A 179 -8.42 -17.02 2.51
C LEU A 179 -7.66 -18.30 2.12
N PRO A 180 -6.96 -18.96 3.06
CA PRO A 180 -6.33 -20.25 2.79
C PRO A 180 -7.36 -21.33 2.42
N LEU A 181 -7.09 -22.08 1.36
CA LEU A 181 -7.93 -23.22 0.96
C LEU A 181 -7.78 -24.39 1.94
N VAL A 182 -8.88 -25.03 2.28
CA VAL A 182 -8.87 -26.30 3.03
C VAL A 182 -9.72 -27.32 2.31
N ALA A 183 -9.09 -28.35 1.75
CA ALA A 183 -9.76 -29.45 1.09
C ALA A 183 -9.76 -30.70 1.96
N ARG A 184 -10.71 -31.62 1.74
CA ARG A 184 -10.75 -32.92 2.43
C ARG A 184 -10.66 -34.09 1.45
N ASN A 185 -9.78 -35.05 1.74
CA ASN A 185 -9.76 -36.35 1.08
C ASN A 185 -10.73 -37.29 1.80
N VAL A 186 -11.70 -37.84 1.08
CA VAL A 186 -12.80 -38.64 1.63
C VAL A 186 -12.97 -39.93 0.83
N GLN A 187 -13.25 -41.03 1.54
CA GLN A 187 -13.40 -42.35 0.94
C GLN A 187 -14.85 -42.86 0.96
N ASN A 188 -15.69 -42.30 1.84
CA ASN A 188 -17.05 -42.78 2.09
C ASN A 188 -18.08 -41.65 2.02
N ALA A 189 -19.33 -41.97 1.66
CA ALA A 189 -20.44 -41.02 1.57
C ALA A 189 -20.69 -40.23 2.87
N ASN A 190 -20.60 -40.90 4.03
CA ASN A 190 -20.77 -40.25 5.33
C ASN A 190 -19.63 -39.27 5.64
N ALA A 191 -18.39 -39.61 5.28
CA ALA A 191 -17.25 -38.72 5.44
C ALA A 191 -17.39 -37.50 4.53
N ALA A 192 -17.84 -37.68 3.29
CA ALA A 192 -18.10 -36.59 2.36
C ALA A 192 -19.19 -35.63 2.88
N LEU A 193 -20.29 -36.16 3.42
CA LEU A 193 -21.34 -35.35 4.04
C LEU A 193 -20.85 -34.62 5.29
N ASN A 194 -20.07 -35.27 6.15
CA ASN A 194 -19.54 -34.64 7.37
C ASN A 194 -18.52 -33.54 7.04
N ALA A 195 -17.59 -33.80 6.12
CA ALA A 195 -16.61 -32.82 5.66
C ALA A 195 -17.29 -31.59 5.02
N SER A 196 -18.34 -31.84 4.22
CA SER A 196 -19.18 -30.80 3.61
C SER A 196 -19.96 -30.00 4.64
N ASN A 197 -20.61 -30.65 5.61
CA ASN A 197 -21.64 -30.03 6.45
C ASN A 197 -21.07 -29.48 7.77
N SER A 198 -20.16 -30.19 8.41
CA SER A 198 -19.72 -29.95 9.80
C SER A 198 -18.32 -29.35 9.92
N GLU A 199 -17.44 -29.53 8.94
CA GLU A 199 -16.04 -29.10 9.08
C GLU A 199 -15.71 -27.84 8.26
N GLY A 200 -16.44 -27.59 7.17
CA GLY A 200 -16.23 -26.40 6.32
C GLY A 200 -15.06 -26.56 5.36
N ALA A 201 -14.97 -27.70 4.69
CA ALA A 201 -14.06 -27.88 3.54
C ALA A 201 -14.49 -27.01 2.36
N ASP A 202 -13.53 -26.45 1.61
CA ASP A 202 -13.78 -25.69 0.38
C ASP A 202 -14.17 -26.60 -0.78
N PHE A 203 -13.59 -27.79 -0.83
CA PHE A 203 -13.88 -28.83 -1.81
C PHE A 203 -13.44 -30.20 -1.28
N LEU A 204 -13.94 -31.27 -1.90
CA LEU A 204 -13.60 -32.64 -1.55
C LEU A 204 -12.80 -33.29 -2.67
N ILE A 205 -11.86 -34.15 -2.29
CA ILE A 205 -11.27 -35.16 -3.17
C ILE A 205 -11.88 -36.49 -2.77
N TYR A 206 -12.60 -37.12 -3.68
CA TYR A 206 -13.25 -38.40 -3.46
C TYR A 206 -12.46 -39.51 -4.15
N ASP A 207 -12.06 -40.50 -3.36
CA ASP A 207 -11.40 -41.71 -3.87
C ASP A 207 -12.45 -42.79 -4.14
N ILE A 208 -12.54 -43.26 -5.40
CA ILE A 208 -13.49 -44.32 -5.81
C ILE A 208 -12.91 -45.73 -5.53
N GLY A 209 -11.71 -45.84 -4.96
CA GLY A 209 -11.17 -47.13 -4.50
C GLY A 209 -10.92 -48.14 -5.64
N GLY A 210 -10.81 -47.66 -6.89
CA GLY A 210 -10.58 -48.50 -8.06
C GLY A 210 -11.82 -49.18 -8.65
N GLU A 211 -13.04 -48.87 -8.18
CA GLU A 211 -14.27 -49.38 -8.80
C GLU A 211 -14.58 -48.64 -10.12
N LYS A 212 -14.78 -49.41 -11.20
CA LYS A 212 -14.85 -48.95 -12.60
C LYS A 212 -16.19 -48.30 -12.99
N HIS A 213 -17.17 -48.29 -12.10
CA HIS A 213 -18.50 -47.75 -12.33
C HIS A 213 -18.96 -46.89 -11.15
N VAL A 214 -19.57 -45.76 -11.46
CA VAL A 214 -20.26 -44.92 -10.48
C VAL A 214 -21.48 -45.70 -9.99
N ASP A 215 -21.34 -46.43 -8.88
CA ASP A 215 -22.46 -47.13 -8.24
C ASP A 215 -23.49 -46.12 -7.70
N GLY A 216 -24.70 -46.59 -7.38
CA GLY A 216 -25.78 -45.78 -6.81
C GLY A 216 -25.35 -45.01 -5.55
N ALA A 217 -24.43 -45.59 -4.76
CA ALA A 217 -23.84 -44.94 -3.60
C ALA A 217 -23.02 -43.69 -3.97
N VAL A 218 -22.18 -43.73 -5.00
CA VAL A 218 -21.35 -42.60 -5.43
C VAL A 218 -22.21 -41.50 -6.07
N LYS A 219 -23.21 -41.89 -6.86
CA LYS A 219 -24.19 -40.95 -7.41
C LYS A 219 -24.94 -40.19 -6.31
N SER A 220 -25.31 -40.89 -5.24
CA SER A 220 -25.94 -40.26 -4.07
C SER A 220 -25.03 -39.23 -3.38
N VAL A 221 -23.70 -39.41 -3.42
CA VAL A 221 -22.76 -38.42 -2.88
C VAL A 221 -22.77 -37.15 -3.74
N PHE A 222 -22.70 -37.28 -5.07
CA PHE A 222 -22.74 -36.12 -5.98
C PHE A 222 -24.06 -35.34 -5.92
N GLU A 223 -25.18 -36.02 -5.63
CA GLU A 223 -26.49 -35.38 -5.49
C GLU A 223 -26.69 -34.69 -4.12
N ASN A 224 -26.11 -35.24 -3.05
CA ASN A 224 -26.34 -34.75 -1.69
C ASN A 224 -25.25 -33.80 -1.15
N VAL A 225 -24.04 -33.86 -1.68
CA VAL A 225 -22.94 -32.95 -1.29
C VAL A 225 -23.01 -31.70 -2.15
N LYS A 226 -23.02 -30.55 -1.48
CA LYS A 226 -23.19 -29.26 -2.16
C LYS A 226 -21.85 -28.67 -2.63
N ILE A 227 -20.74 -28.83 -1.87
CA ILE A 227 -19.39 -28.34 -2.24
C ILE A 227 -18.77 -29.11 -3.43
N PRO A 228 -17.79 -28.54 -4.19
CA PRO A 228 -17.24 -29.22 -5.36
C PRO A 228 -16.51 -30.50 -4.97
N ILE A 229 -16.75 -31.57 -5.72
CA ILE A 229 -16.11 -32.88 -5.55
C ILE A 229 -15.22 -33.17 -6.75
N PHE A 230 -13.94 -33.39 -6.50
CA PHE A 230 -12.97 -33.83 -7.48
C PHE A 230 -12.72 -35.32 -7.29
N VAL A 231 -12.70 -36.06 -8.37
CA VAL A 231 -12.54 -37.52 -8.33
C VAL A 231 -11.10 -37.88 -8.66
N ILE A 232 -10.50 -38.76 -7.86
CA ILE A 232 -9.19 -39.32 -8.18
C ILE A 232 -9.32 -40.22 -9.42
N PHE A 233 -8.57 -39.88 -10.47
CA PHE A 233 -8.59 -40.58 -11.73
C PHE A 233 -7.31 -41.39 -11.90
N ALA A 234 -7.42 -42.71 -11.81
CA ALA A 234 -6.33 -43.65 -12.05
C ALA A 234 -6.39 -44.17 -13.50
N SER A 235 -5.24 -44.26 -14.18
CA SER A 235 -5.15 -44.70 -15.58
C SER A 235 -5.64 -46.14 -15.78
N CYS A 236 -6.51 -46.34 -16.78
CA CYS A 236 -6.89 -47.64 -17.32
C CYS A 236 -6.81 -47.61 -18.86
N GLY A 237 -5.60 -47.70 -19.42
CA GLY A 237 -5.34 -47.91 -20.86
C GLY A 237 -5.67 -46.72 -21.78
N GLU A 238 -4.88 -46.52 -22.86
CA GLU A 238 -4.96 -45.32 -23.72
C GLU A 238 -6.32 -45.13 -24.42
N ASP A 239 -7.00 -46.21 -24.83
CA ASP A 239 -8.23 -46.15 -25.65
C ASP A 239 -9.52 -45.79 -24.88
N THR A 240 -9.50 -45.86 -23.54
CA THR A 240 -10.71 -45.66 -22.69
C THR A 240 -10.70 -44.38 -21.84
N LEU A 241 -9.58 -43.65 -21.80
CA LEU A 241 -9.38 -42.49 -20.92
C LEU A 241 -10.46 -41.40 -21.08
N PHE A 242 -10.76 -41.00 -22.32
CA PHE A 242 -11.73 -39.93 -22.59
C PHE A 242 -13.13 -40.31 -22.14
N THR A 243 -13.57 -41.54 -22.42
CA THR A 243 -14.93 -42.00 -22.14
C THR A 243 -15.17 -42.07 -20.63
N GLU A 244 -14.20 -42.57 -19.88
CA GLU A 244 -14.29 -42.70 -18.42
C GLU A 244 -14.25 -41.33 -17.72
N ALA A 245 -13.31 -40.47 -18.11
CA ALA A 245 -13.25 -39.09 -17.62
C ALA A 245 -14.52 -38.29 -17.96
N SER A 246 -15.08 -38.48 -19.16
CA SER A 246 -16.35 -37.85 -19.57
C SER A 246 -17.53 -38.36 -18.75
N ASN A 247 -17.56 -39.66 -18.43
CA ASN A 247 -18.62 -40.25 -17.62
C ASN A 247 -18.62 -39.73 -16.18
N LEU A 248 -17.45 -39.57 -15.57
CA LEU A 248 -17.32 -39.00 -14.22
C LEU A 248 -17.78 -37.53 -14.15
N LEU A 249 -17.43 -36.73 -15.15
CA LEU A 249 -17.91 -35.34 -15.25
C LEU A 249 -19.43 -35.29 -15.47
N LYS A 250 -19.98 -36.18 -16.29
CA LYS A 250 -21.43 -36.30 -16.53
C LYS A 250 -22.19 -36.79 -15.31
N SER A 251 -21.56 -37.60 -14.45
CA SER A 251 -22.18 -38.09 -13.20
C SER A 251 -22.19 -37.05 -12.07
N GLY A 252 -21.63 -35.86 -12.28
CA GLY A 252 -21.68 -34.75 -11.31
C GLY A 252 -20.33 -34.37 -10.69
N ALA A 253 -19.22 -35.00 -11.09
CA ALA A 253 -17.90 -34.58 -10.61
C ALA A 253 -17.57 -33.15 -11.08
N SER A 254 -17.03 -32.34 -10.16
CA SER A 254 -16.59 -30.96 -10.42
C SER A 254 -15.21 -30.89 -11.08
N GLY A 255 -14.55 -32.03 -11.30
CA GLY A 255 -13.24 -32.10 -11.90
C GLY A 255 -12.54 -33.42 -11.60
N LEU A 256 -11.29 -33.54 -12.06
CA LEU A 256 -10.49 -34.76 -11.94
C LEU A 256 -9.17 -34.44 -11.23
N VAL A 257 -8.72 -35.36 -10.39
CA VAL A 257 -7.39 -35.36 -9.78
C VAL A 257 -6.54 -36.37 -10.53
N ILE A 258 -5.43 -35.91 -11.13
CA ILE A 258 -4.55 -36.71 -11.99
C ILE A 258 -3.11 -36.64 -11.47
N SER A 259 -2.34 -37.71 -11.66
CA SER A 259 -0.89 -37.72 -11.41
C SER A 259 -0.11 -37.16 -12.61
N LEU A 260 1.19 -36.92 -12.42
CA LEU A 260 2.07 -36.44 -13.50
C LEU A 260 2.14 -37.43 -14.69
N GLU A 261 2.17 -38.72 -14.41
CA GLU A 261 2.16 -39.78 -15.42
C GLU A 261 0.89 -39.75 -16.28
N VAL A 262 -0.27 -39.57 -15.63
CA VAL A 262 -1.57 -39.52 -16.31
C VAL A 262 -1.70 -38.24 -17.15
N LEU A 263 -1.15 -37.13 -16.67
CA LEU A 263 -1.15 -35.86 -17.41
C LEU A 263 -0.41 -35.99 -18.76
N GLU A 264 0.73 -36.70 -18.78
CA GLU A 264 1.48 -36.95 -20.02
C GLU A 264 0.68 -37.81 -21.01
N LEU A 265 -0.07 -38.80 -20.51
CA LEU A 265 -0.94 -39.67 -21.32
C LEU A 265 -2.19 -38.96 -21.86
N PHE A 266 -2.79 -38.05 -21.09
CA PHE A 266 -3.95 -37.28 -21.55
C PHE A 266 -3.62 -36.43 -22.77
N GLY A 267 -2.44 -35.82 -22.80
CA GLY A 267 -2.09 -34.86 -23.85
C GLY A 267 -3.05 -33.65 -23.92
N ASP A 268 -2.71 -32.66 -24.73
CA ASP A 268 -3.51 -31.43 -24.83
C ASP A 268 -4.88 -31.64 -25.50
N ASP A 269 -5.00 -32.63 -26.39
CA ASP A 269 -6.22 -32.84 -27.19
C ASP A 269 -7.35 -33.49 -26.36
N ILE A 270 -7.06 -34.47 -25.51
CA ILE A 270 -8.07 -35.13 -24.66
C ILE A 270 -8.58 -34.16 -23.60
N VAL A 271 -7.68 -33.42 -22.94
CA VAL A 271 -8.07 -32.36 -21.99
C VAL A 271 -8.93 -31.32 -22.70
N ARG A 272 -8.50 -30.84 -23.87
CA ARG A 272 -9.31 -29.92 -24.66
C ARG A 272 -10.68 -30.50 -24.95
N ARG A 273 -10.81 -31.75 -25.39
CA ARG A 273 -12.12 -32.38 -25.68
C ARG A 273 -12.98 -32.51 -24.43
N LEU A 274 -12.43 -32.94 -23.30
CA LEU A 274 -13.17 -33.15 -22.04
C LEU A 274 -13.77 -31.85 -21.52
N PHE A 275 -12.96 -30.80 -21.51
CA PHE A 275 -13.33 -29.50 -20.99
C PHE A 275 -13.99 -28.61 -22.07
N ASN A 276 -13.90 -28.95 -23.37
CA ASN A 276 -14.60 -28.23 -24.46
C ASN A 276 -15.97 -28.79 -24.84
N THR A 277 -16.36 -30.00 -24.43
CA THR A 277 -17.73 -30.51 -24.72
C THR A 277 -18.88 -29.73 -24.04
N ARG A 278 -18.57 -28.67 -23.26
CA ARG A 278 -19.52 -27.60 -22.88
C ARG A 278 -19.00 -26.18 -23.14
N HIS A 279 -17.80 -26.00 -23.70
CA HIS A 279 -17.29 -24.69 -24.11
C HIS A 279 -17.75 -24.32 -25.52
N MET A 280 -19.06 -24.12 -25.67
CA MET A 280 -19.58 -23.04 -26.50
C MET A 280 -19.82 -21.79 -25.65
N ASN A 281 -18.95 -21.52 -24.67
CA ASN A 281 -18.92 -20.25 -23.93
C ASN A 281 -17.59 -20.00 -23.20
N LYS A 282 -16.44 -20.38 -23.79
CA LYS A 282 -15.13 -19.81 -23.44
C LYS A 282 -14.76 -18.71 -24.43
N ARG A 283 -15.54 -17.66 -24.34
CA ARG A 283 -15.15 -16.31 -24.68
C ARG A 283 -15.75 -15.57 -23.49
N THR A 284 -15.07 -15.43 -22.36
CA THR A 284 -15.70 -14.79 -21.17
C THR A 284 -14.70 -14.05 -20.31
N GLN A 285 -13.47 -13.84 -20.81
CA GLN A 285 -12.56 -12.86 -20.24
C GLN A 285 -12.22 -11.83 -21.32
N ASP A 286 -11.78 -12.28 -22.51
CA ASP A 286 -11.71 -11.40 -23.70
C ASP A 286 -13.08 -11.05 -24.30
N LYS A 287 -14.15 -11.73 -23.86
CA LYS A 287 -15.55 -11.43 -24.20
C LYS A 287 -16.29 -10.71 -23.09
N VAL A 288 -15.69 -10.41 -21.96
CA VAL A 288 -16.31 -9.39 -21.11
C VAL A 288 -16.01 -8.03 -21.75
N GLU A 289 -14.77 -7.76 -22.15
CA GLU A 289 -14.46 -6.57 -22.97
C GLU A 289 -15.10 -6.61 -24.36
N SER A 290 -15.11 -7.77 -25.06
CA SER A 290 -15.76 -7.85 -26.38
C SER A 290 -17.26 -8.15 -26.38
N SER A 291 -17.90 -8.65 -25.31
CA SER A 291 -19.38 -8.67 -25.22
C SER A 291 -19.93 -7.38 -24.67
N ILE A 292 -19.17 -6.63 -23.84
CA ILE A 292 -19.49 -5.23 -23.56
C ILE A 292 -19.40 -4.48 -24.89
N LYS A 293 -18.30 -4.54 -25.64
CA LYS A 293 -18.23 -3.91 -26.99
C LYS A 293 -19.22 -4.46 -28.03
N GLN A 294 -19.51 -5.77 -28.10
CA GLN A 294 -20.45 -6.34 -29.09
C GLN A 294 -21.93 -6.16 -28.72
N LYS A 295 -22.29 -6.05 -27.43
CA LYS A 295 -23.62 -5.55 -27.04
C LYS A 295 -23.73 -4.02 -27.19
N LEU A 296 -22.63 -3.28 -27.03
CA LEU A 296 -22.57 -1.84 -27.29
C LEU A 296 -22.57 -1.46 -28.79
N LEU A 297 -22.18 -2.36 -29.71
CA LEU A 297 -22.06 -2.05 -31.15
C LEU A 297 -23.23 -2.54 -32.02
N ASN A 298 -24.14 -3.36 -31.50
CA ASN A 298 -25.33 -3.79 -32.25
C ASN A 298 -26.55 -2.94 -31.87
N VAL A 299 -26.50 -1.65 -32.20
CA VAL A 299 -27.68 -0.75 -32.18
C VAL A 299 -28.39 -0.72 -33.53
N ASP A 300 -27.87 -1.34 -34.59
CA ASP A 300 -28.58 -1.35 -35.88
C ASP A 300 -28.77 -2.76 -36.49
N ASN A 301 -30.05 -3.02 -36.79
CA ASN A 301 -30.65 -4.04 -37.66
C ASN A 301 -30.69 -5.51 -37.20
N GLY A 302 -31.91 -5.97 -36.89
CA GLY A 302 -32.27 -7.39 -36.93
C GLY A 302 -33.53 -7.80 -36.16
N VAL A 303 -34.70 -7.64 -36.78
CA VAL A 303 -35.99 -8.16 -36.30
C VAL A 303 -36.07 -9.69 -36.46
N TYR A 304 -36.35 -10.42 -35.36
CA TYR A 304 -37.28 -11.56 -35.18
C TYR A 304 -36.76 -12.63 -34.19
N GLY A 305 -37.57 -12.92 -33.15
CA GLY A 305 -37.50 -14.18 -32.41
C GLY A 305 -37.94 -14.14 -30.94
N LYS A 306 -39.25 -14.20 -30.67
CA LYS A 306 -39.94 -14.38 -29.37
C LYS A 306 -39.14 -15.09 -28.26
N LYS A 307 -38.84 -14.39 -27.16
CA LYS A 307 -39.16 -14.74 -25.75
C LYS A 307 -38.88 -13.52 -24.87
N GLY A 308 -39.88 -13.09 -24.10
CA GLY A 308 -39.84 -11.86 -23.29
C GLY A 308 -38.79 -11.91 -22.19
N VAL A 309 -38.22 -10.74 -21.90
CA VAL A 309 -37.39 -10.48 -20.72
C VAL A 309 -38.25 -10.75 -19.49
N ALA A 310 -37.88 -11.77 -18.72
CA ALA A 310 -38.74 -12.36 -17.69
C ALA A 310 -38.77 -11.62 -16.33
N GLY A 311 -37.99 -10.56 -16.13
CA GLY A 311 -37.94 -9.82 -14.84
C GLY A 311 -38.84 -8.59 -14.74
N PHE A 312 -39.50 -8.24 -15.85
CA PHE A 312 -40.36 -7.07 -15.95
C PHE A 312 -41.39 -7.30 -17.06
N ILE A 313 -42.44 -8.09 -16.80
CA ILE A 313 -43.38 -8.49 -17.85
C ILE A 313 -44.28 -7.34 -18.38
N LYS A 314 -44.08 -6.09 -17.93
CA LYS A 314 -44.59 -4.87 -18.59
C LYS A 314 -43.64 -3.67 -18.40
N VAL A 315 -42.45 -3.68 -18.99
CA VAL A 315 -41.64 -2.45 -19.01
C VAL A 315 -42.21 -1.45 -20.02
N GLU A 316 -42.70 -0.33 -19.53
CA GLU A 316 -42.96 0.87 -20.33
C GLU A 316 -41.63 1.42 -20.87
N ASP A 317 -41.60 2.02 -22.06
CA ASP A 317 -40.35 2.49 -22.72
C ASP A 317 -39.50 3.42 -21.84
N LYS A 318 -40.11 4.09 -20.85
CA LYS A 318 -39.44 4.92 -19.85
C LYS A 318 -38.55 4.14 -18.88
N GLU A 319 -38.93 2.95 -18.42
CA GLU A 319 -38.11 2.22 -17.42
C GLU A 319 -36.86 1.61 -18.06
N LYS A 320 -36.94 1.21 -19.34
CA LYS A 320 -35.75 0.82 -20.13
C LYS A 320 -34.76 1.97 -20.26
N GLN A 321 -35.27 3.21 -20.46
CA GLN A 321 -34.42 4.39 -20.55
C GLN A 321 -33.71 4.69 -19.23
N PHE A 322 -34.39 4.51 -18.08
CA PHE A 322 -33.77 4.64 -16.76
C PHE A 322 -32.67 3.61 -16.53
N ILE A 323 -32.94 2.33 -16.83
CA ILE A 323 -31.94 1.24 -16.70
C ILE A 323 -30.70 1.52 -17.54
N GLU A 324 -30.86 2.01 -18.77
CA GLU A 324 -29.72 2.29 -19.65
C GLU A 324 -28.91 3.52 -19.21
N THR A 325 -29.60 4.55 -18.72
CA THR A 325 -28.95 5.75 -18.15
C THR A 325 -28.15 5.37 -16.91
N GLU A 326 -28.76 4.63 -15.99
CA GLU A 326 -28.11 4.12 -14.78
C GLU A 326 -26.90 3.25 -15.09
N ARG A 327 -27.06 2.30 -16.02
CA ARG A 327 -25.95 1.45 -16.47
C ARG A 327 -24.77 2.28 -16.97
N THR A 328 -25.02 3.36 -17.71
CA THR A 328 -23.96 4.22 -18.25
C THR A 328 -23.16 4.89 -17.13
N VAL A 329 -23.85 5.54 -16.17
CA VAL A 329 -23.22 6.21 -15.02
C VAL A 329 -22.44 5.21 -14.16
N LEU A 330 -22.99 4.03 -13.91
CA LEU A 330 -22.32 3.00 -13.10
C LEU A 330 -21.10 2.40 -13.78
N LEU A 331 -21.09 2.31 -15.12
CA LEU A 331 -19.91 1.89 -15.88
C LEU A 331 -18.79 2.93 -15.81
N GLU A 332 -19.14 4.21 -15.82
CA GLU A 332 -18.20 5.31 -15.59
C GLU A 332 -17.62 5.23 -14.17
N ALA A 333 -18.46 4.99 -13.16
CA ALA A 333 -18.01 4.75 -11.79
C ALA A 333 -17.02 3.59 -11.67
N ILE A 334 -17.30 2.44 -12.32
CA ILE A 334 -16.38 1.29 -12.35
C ILE A 334 -15.02 1.71 -12.95
N ASN A 335 -15.00 2.53 -14.00
CA ASN A 335 -13.77 2.97 -14.65
C ASN A 335 -12.95 3.90 -13.74
N VAL A 336 -13.60 4.89 -13.13
CA VAL A 336 -12.96 5.82 -12.18
C VAL A 336 -12.41 5.06 -10.96
N ILE A 337 -13.19 4.13 -10.38
CA ILE A 337 -12.73 3.32 -9.25
C ILE A 337 -11.49 2.49 -9.64
N ARG A 338 -11.48 1.85 -10.82
CA ARG A 338 -10.32 1.07 -11.28
C ARG A 338 -9.07 1.94 -11.50
N LYS A 339 -9.25 3.17 -11.95
CA LYS A 339 -8.16 4.16 -12.10
C LYS A 339 -7.64 4.62 -10.75
N ALA A 340 -8.53 4.90 -9.80
CA ALA A 340 -8.22 5.38 -8.46
C ALA A 340 -7.58 4.32 -7.56
N ALA A 341 -8.12 3.09 -7.59
CA ALA A 341 -7.71 1.99 -6.72
C ALA A 341 -7.60 0.68 -7.53
N PRO A 342 -6.54 0.49 -8.33
CA PRO A 342 -6.40 -0.67 -9.21
C PRO A 342 -6.31 -2.02 -8.49
N LEU A 343 -5.97 -2.00 -7.20
CA LEU A 343 -5.91 -3.18 -6.33
C LEU A 343 -7.23 -3.48 -5.62
N MET A 344 -8.26 -2.64 -5.77
CA MET A 344 -9.57 -2.84 -5.17
C MET A 344 -10.34 -3.91 -5.95
N GLU A 345 -10.38 -5.13 -5.43
CA GLU A 345 -11.09 -6.24 -6.08
C GLU A 345 -12.61 -6.16 -5.90
N GLU A 346 -13.10 -5.41 -4.92
CA GLU A 346 -14.52 -5.24 -4.57
C GLU A 346 -15.33 -4.57 -5.68
N VAL A 347 -14.67 -3.95 -6.64
CA VAL A 347 -15.30 -3.47 -7.89
C VAL A 347 -16.05 -4.60 -8.61
N SER A 348 -15.63 -5.86 -8.41
CA SER A 348 -16.37 -7.03 -8.90
C SER A 348 -17.82 -7.08 -8.40
N LEU A 349 -18.13 -6.63 -7.18
CA LEU A 349 -19.49 -6.56 -6.66
C LEU A 349 -20.35 -5.59 -7.48
N LEU A 350 -19.79 -4.44 -7.85
CA LEU A 350 -20.49 -3.44 -8.66
C LEU A 350 -20.68 -3.93 -10.10
N ILE A 351 -19.64 -4.53 -10.69
CA ILE A 351 -19.72 -5.14 -12.03
C ILE A 351 -20.82 -6.19 -12.07
N ASP A 352 -20.85 -7.08 -11.07
CA ASP A 352 -21.86 -8.12 -10.95
C ASP A 352 -23.26 -7.51 -10.79
N ALA A 353 -23.43 -6.50 -9.93
CA ALA A 353 -24.72 -5.83 -9.73
C ALA A 353 -25.23 -5.15 -11.01
N VAL A 354 -24.36 -4.44 -11.74
CA VAL A 354 -24.67 -3.81 -13.04
C VAL A 354 -25.08 -4.86 -14.07
N SER A 355 -24.40 -6.01 -14.09
CA SER A 355 -24.74 -7.10 -15.02
C SER A 355 -26.09 -7.76 -14.74
N GLN A 356 -26.57 -7.66 -13.50
CA GLN A 356 -27.80 -8.28 -13.01
C GLN A 356 -28.96 -7.29 -12.86
N ILE A 357 -28.80 -6.05 -13.31
CA ILE A 357 -29.84 -5.02 -13.21
C ILE A 357 -31.12 -5.43 -13.97
N ASP A 358 -30.97 -6.18 -15.07
CA ASP A 358 -32.07 -6.71 -15.89
C ASP A 358 -32.59 -8.08 -15.41
N GLU A 359 -31.95 -8.70 -14.42
CA GLU A 359 -32.38 -9.98 -13.85
C GLU A 359 -33.57 -9.79 -12.90
N PRO A 360 -34.39 -10.85 -12.67
CA PRO A 360 -35.48 -10.80 -11.71
C PRO A 360 -35.02 -10.37 -10.31
N PHE A 361 -35.97 -9.91 -9.49
CA PHE A 361 -35.69 -9.30 -8.18
C PHE A 361 -35.06 -10.29 -7.21
N LEU A 362 -33.91 -9.93 -6.62
CA LEU A 362 -33.12 -10.83 -5.79
C LEU A 362 -33.52 -10.72 -4.31
N LEU A 363 -34.24 -11.74 -3.83
CA LEU A 363 -34.62 -11.90 -2.43
C LEU A 363 -33.63 -12.82 -1.70
N VAL A 364 -32.84 -12.26 -0.78
CA VAL A 364 -31.92 -13.04 0.05
C VAL A 364 -32.55 -13.35 1.40
N ILE A 365 -32.62 -14.63 1.78
CA ILE A 365 -33.21 -15.06 3.06
C ILE A 365 -32.09 -15.46 4.01
N ALA A 366 -31.86 -14.66 5.04
CA ALA A 366 -30.81 -14.83 6.04
C ALA A 366 -31.38 -15.09 7.44
N GLY A 367 -30.57 -15.64 8.35
CA GLY A 367 -30.97 -15.91 9.75
C GLY A 367 -30.22 -17.10 10.34
N GLU A 368 -30.33 -17.32 11.65
CA GLU A 368 -29.55 -18.36 12.35
C GLU A 368 -29.87 -19.80 11.88
N PHE A 369 -28.94 -20.74 12.07
CA PHE A 369 -29.25 -22.15 11.90
C PHE A 369 -30.46 -22.53 12.78
N ASN A 370 -31.36 -23.37 12.25
CA ASN A 370 -32.59 -23.80 12.92
C ASN A 370 -33.61 -22.66 13.20
N SER A 371 -33.50 -21.50 12.54
CA SER A 371 -34.55 -20.46 12.56
C SER A 371 -35.76 -20.79 11.68
N GLY A 372 -35.68 -21.87 10.89
CA GLY A 372 -36.77 -22.36 10.04
C GLY A 372 -36.84 -21.70 8.65
N LYS A 373 -35.73 -21.19 8.12
CA LYS A 373 -35.61 -20.62 6.76
C LYS A 373 -36.13 -21.55 5.66
N SER A 374 -35.66 -22.79 5.60
CA SER A 374 -36.08 -23.74 4.56
C SER A 374 -37.56 -24.08 4.64
N THR A 375 -38.11 -24.26 5.85
CA THR A 375 -39.56 -24.44 6.08
C THR A 375 -40.35 -23.21 5.65
N PHE A 376 -39.83 -22.00 5.92
CA PHE A 376 -40.42 -20.75 5.47
C PHE A 376 -40.48 -20.66 3.94
N ILE A 377 -39.38 -20.99 3.25
CA ILE A 377 -39.33 -21.00 1.79
C ILE A 377 -40.32 -22.03 1.23
N ASN A 378 -40.38 -23.24 1.78
CA ASN A 378 -41.35 -24.25 1.37
C ASN A 378 -42.79 -23.75 1.56
N ALA A 379 -43.07 -23.08 2.69
CA ALA A 379 -44.37 -22.46 2.95
C ALA A 379 -44.70 -21.35 1.94
N LEU A 380 -43.71 -20.54 1.55
CA LEU A 380 -43.88 -19.48 0.56
C LEU A 380 -44.14 -20.05 -0.84
N LEU A 381 -43.40 -21.08 -1.23
CA LEU A 381 -43.54 -21.77 -2.52
C LEU A 381 -44.74 -22.74 -2.59
N GLY A 382 -45.35 -23.04 -1.43
CA GLY A 382 -46.51 -23.92 -1.30
C GLY A 382 -46.23 -25.42 -1.48
N ARG A 383 -44.96 -25.83 -1.57
CA ARG A 383 -44.53 -27.23 -1.72
C ARG A 383 -43.22 -27.49 -0.96
N ARG A 384 -42.93 -28.75 -0.68
CA ARG A 384 -41.67 -29.19 -0.03
C ARG A 384 -40.55 -29.36 -1.06
N TYR A 385 -39.91 -28.27 -1.46
CA TYR A 385 -38.77 -28.28 -2.39
C TYR A 385 -37.42 -28.41 -1.67
N LEU A 386 -37.29 -27.77 -0.50
CA LEU A 386 -36.07 -27.79 0.30
C LEU A 386 -36.18 -28.83 1.42
N LYS A 387 -35.05 -29.48 1.76
CA LYS A 387 -34.99 -30.41 2.89
C LYS A 387 -35.12 -29.65 4.23
N GLU A 388 -35.97 -30.15 5.12
CA GLU A 388 -36.21 -29.59 6.46
C GLU A 388 -35.65 -30.52 7.54
N GLY A 389 -35.11 -29.99 8.63
CA GLY A 389 -34.50 -30.81 9.67
C GLY A 389 -33.85 -30.01 10.80
N VAL A 390 -33.53 -30.73 11.89
CA VAL A 390 -32.95 -30.19 13.13
C VAL A 390 -31.41 -30.07 13.09
N VAL A 391 -30.81 -30.63 12.03
CA VAL A 391 -29.37 -30.59 11.71
C VAL A 391 -29.16 -29.65 10.51
N PRO A 392 -28.00 -28.98 10.32
CA PRO A 392 -27.75 -28.10 9.16
C PRO A 392 -28.20 -28.69 7.82
N THR A 393 -29.38 -28.24 7.35
CA THR A 393 -30.02 -28.71 6.10
C THR A 393 -29.57 -27.90 4.88
N THR A 394 -29.24 -26.62 5.07
CA THR A 394 -28.69 -25.73 4.05
C THR A 394 -27.20 -25.48 4.33
N ASN A 395 -26.35 -26.24 3.65
CA ASN A 395 -24.88 -26.18 3.81
C ASN A 395 -24.18 -25.30 2.75
N GLU A 396 -24.90 -24.90 1.70
CA GLU A 396 -24.46 -23.94 0.69
C GLU A 396 -25.60 -23.00 0.28
N ILE A 397 -25.21 -21.84 -0.22
CA ILE A 397 -26.10 -20.84 -0.78
C ILE A 397 -26.75 -21.43 -2.03
N THR A 398 -28.08 -21.51 -2.01
CA THR A 398 -28.88 -22.15 -3.06
C THR A 398 -29.74 -21.11 -3.75
N PHE A 399 -29.60 -20.97 -5.06
CA PHE A 399 -30.45 -20.10 -5.86
C PHE A 399 -31.69 -20.86 -6.33
N LEU A 400 -32.86 -20.29 -6.12
CA LEU A 400 -34.13 -20.80 -6.63
C LEU A 400 -34.53 -19.94 -7.81
N ARG A 401 -34.53 -20.52 -9.01
CA ARG A 401 -34.89 -19.87 -10.27
C ARG A 401 -36.11 -20.55 -10.89
N TYR A 402 -36.85 -19.82 -11.70
CA TYR A 402 -37.97 -20.40 -12.43
C TYR A 402 -37.51 -21.32 -13.57
N SER A 403 -38.25 -22.42 -13.77
CA SER A 403 -38.22 -23.16 -15.03
C SER A 403 -39.61 -23.66 -15.39
N GLU A 404 -39.92 -23.64 -16.68
CA GLU A 404 -41.02 -24.41 -17.26
C GLU A 404 -40.62 -25.89 -17.17
N LEU A 405 -41.52 -26.75 -16.71
CA LEU A 405 -41.24 -28.18 -16.51
C LEU A 405 -40.93 -28.86 -17.86
N ASP A 406 -39.76 -29.49 -17.99
CA ASP A 406 -39.59 -30.59 -18.93
C ASP A 406 -40.38 -31.80 -18.40
N SER A 407 -40.86 -32.65 -19.30
CA SER A 407 -41.96 -33.63 -19.11
C SER A 407 -41.80 -34.73 -18.04
N SER A 408 -40.81 -34.65 -17.13
CA SER A 408 -40.52 -35.64 -16.08
C SER A 408 -40.96 -35.26 -14.66
N GLY A 409 -41.39 -34.01 -14.41
CA GLY A 409 -41.91 -33.64 -13.08
C GLY A 409 -40.87 -33.45 -11.96
N GLU A 410 -39.57 -33.57 -12.27
CA GLU A 410 -38.50 -33.53 -11.27
C GLU A 410 -37.85 -32.14 -11.13
N GLN A 411 -37.52 -31.77 -9.88
CA GLN A 411 -36.68 -30.62 -9.55
C GLN A 411 -35.29 -30.79 -10.18
N ARG A 412 -34.89 -29.84 -11.03
CA ARG A 412 -33.54 -29.81 -11.60
C ARG A 412 -32.65 -28.91 -10.77
N CYS A 413 -31.68 -29.47 -10.07
CA CYS A 413 -30.60 -28.70 -9.47
C CYS A 413 -29.28 -28.99 -10.20
N GLU A 414 -28.52 -27.95 -10.50
CA GLU A 414 -27.22 -28.07 -11.14
C GLU A 414 -26.20 -27.10 -10.52
N ARG A 415 -24.93 -27.45 -10.68
CA ARG A 415 -23.81 -26.66 -10.19
C ARG A 415 -23.21 -25.87 -11.35
N HIS A 416 -23.23 -24.55 -11.24
CA HIS A 416 -22.73 -23.65 -12.26
C HIS A 416 -21.18 -23.59 -12.23
N PRO A 417 -20.50 -23.18 -13.33
CA PRO A 417 -19.05 -23.14 -13.41
C PRO A 417 -18.32 -22.27 -12.37
N ASN A 418 -19.03 -21.29 -11.80
CA ASN A 418 -18.56 -20.43 -10.71
C ASN A 418 -18.74 -21.07 -9.31
N GLY A 419 -19.20 -22.32 -9.25
CA GLY A 419 -19.40 -23.07 -8.00
C GLY A 419 -20.72 -22.78 -7.28
N GLN A 420 -21.64 -22.02 -7.87
CA GLN A 420 -22.97 -21.75 -7.32
C GLN A 420 -23.93 -22.94 -7.55
N TYR A 421 -24.77 -23.24 -6.56
CA TYR A 421 -25.79 -24.29 -6.63
C TYR A 421 -27.16 -23.66 -6.99
N ILE A 422 -27.71 -24.02 -8.15
CA ILE A 422 -28.95 -23.46 -8.67
C ILE A 422 -29.99 -24.57 -8.79
N CYS A 423 -31.17 -24.36 -8.20
CA CYS A 423 -32.34 -25.21 -8.36
C CYS A 423 -33.42 -24.48 -9.17
N TYR A 424 -33.85 -25.13 -10.24
CA TYR A 424 -34.90 -24.66 -11.11
C TYR A 424 -36.23 -25.27 -10.68
N LEU A 425 -37.17 -24.42 -10.27
CA LEU A 425 -38.45 -24.83 -9.70
C LEU A 425 -39.63 -24.22 -10.48
N PRO A 426 -40.73 -24.96 -10.67
CA PRO A 426 -41.92 -24.46 -11.37
C PRO A 426 -42.84 -23.66 -10.43
N ALA A 427 -42.29 -22.72 -9.67
CA ALA A 427 -43.07 -21.87 -8.77
C ALA A 427 -43.33 -20.50 -9.43
N PRO A 428 -44.60 -20.05 -9.57
CA PRO A 428 -44.93 -18.81 -10.29
C PRO A 428 -44.22 -17.56 -9.76
N ILE A 429 -44.04 -17.45 -8.43
CA ILE A 429 -43.32 -16.34 -7.80
C ILE A 429 -41.87 -16.21 -8.31
N LEU A 430 -41.25 -17.31 -8.73
CA LEU A 430 -39.86 -17.31 -9.20
C LEU A 430 -39.68 -16.76 -10.63
N LYS A 431 -40.77 -16.49 -11.36
CA LYS A 431 -40.67 -15.85 -12.69
C LYS A 431 -40.08 -14.46 -12.59
N GLU A 432 -40.47 -13.74 -11.55
CA GLU A 432 -40.19 -12.32 -11.33
C GLU A 432 -39.26 -12.09 -10.13
N MET A 433 -38.95 -13.14 -9.37
CA MET A 433 -38.03 -13.11 -8.22
C MET A 433 -37.04 -14.28 -8.26
N ILE A 434 -35.81 -14.02 -7.83
CA ILE A 434 -34.82 -15.07 -7.51
C ILE A 434 -34.72 -15.14 -5.99
N ILE A 435 -34.99 -16.31 -5.43
CA ILE A 435 -34.86 -16.53 -3.98
C ILE A 435 -33.52 -17.18 -3.70
N VAL A 436 -32.77 -16.63 -2.76
CA VAL A 436 -31.50 -17.20 -2.29
C VAL A 436 -31.69 -17.75 -0.89
N ASP A 437 -31.61 -19.07 -0.75
CA ASP A 437 -31.55 -19.75 0.55
C ASP A 437 -30.10 -19.76 1.04
N THR A 438 -29.85 -19.20 2.23
CA THR A 438 -28.50 -19.03 2.76
C THR A 438 -28.25 -19.95 3.96
N PRO A 439 -27.01 -20.41 4.19
CA PRO A 439 -26.67 -21.11 5.42
C PRO A 439 -26.92 -20.22 6.65
N GLY A 440 -27.02 -20.84 7.83
CA GLY A 440 -27.29 -20.13 9.08
C GLY A 440 -26.20 -19.11 9.46
N THR A 441 -26.60 -17.99 10.10
CA THR A 441 -25.67 -16.94 10.57
C THR A 441 -24.74 -17.36 11.70
N ASN A 442 -24.87 -18.55 12.27
CA ASN A 442 -24.01 -19.13 13.33
C ASN A 442 -23.17 -20.31 12.83
N VAL A 443 -23.17 -20.57 11.53
CA VAL A 443 -22.43 -21.68 10.91
C VAL A 443 -20.99 -21.21 10.61
N ILE A 444 -20.00 -22.05 10.95
CA ILE A 444 -18.52 -21.86 10.85
C ILE A 444 -18.07 -20.65 9.99
N LEU A 445 -17.18 -19.81 10.54
CA LEU A 445 -16.69 -18.51 10.03
C LEU A 445 -16.70 -18.31 8.49
N GLN A 446 -16.27 -19.29 7.70
CA GLN A 446 -16.27 -19.20 6.22
C GLN A 446 -17.66 -18.99 5.59
N ARG A 447 -18.72 -19.53 6.20
CA ARG A 447 -20.09 -19.48 5.64
C ARG A 447 -20.81 -18.18 5.98
N GLN A 448 -20.57 -17.65 7.19
CA GLN A 448 -20.94 -16.28 7.56
C GLN A 448 -20.35 -15.29 6.55
N GLN A 449 -19.07 -15.49 6.20
CA GLN A 449 -18.31 -14.60 5.34
C GLN A 449 -18.88 -14.47 3.92
N ARG A 450 -19.19 -15.58 3.22
CA ARG A 450 -19.84 -15.51 1.89
C ARG A 450 -21.17 -14.75 1.92
N LEU A 451 -22.01 -15.07 2.90
CA LEU A 451 -23.32 -14.43 3.02
C LEU A 451 -23.18 -12.90 3.17
N THR A 452 -22.29 -12.46 4.07
CA THR A 452 -22.03 -11.04 4.31
C THR A 452 -21.32 -10.35 3.15
N GLU A 453 -20.30 -10.96 2.56
CA GLU A 453 -19.39 -10.28 1.62
C GLU A 453 -19.87 -10.33 0.16
N GLU A 454 -20.46 -11.45 -0.27
CA GLU A 454 -20.86 -11.63 -1.67
C GLU A 454 -22.35 -11.31 -1.87
N PHE A 455 -23.22 -11.72 -0.95
CA PHE A 455 -24.67 -11.75 -1.20
C PHE A 455 -25.45 -10.60 -0.61
N VAL A 456 -25.15 -10.19 0.63
CA VAL A 456 -25.80 -9.02 1.24
C VAL A 456 -25.66 -7.75 0.37
N PRO A 457 -24.49 -7.43 -0.23
CA PRO A 457 -24.35 -6.22 -1.05
C PRO A 457 -25.22 -6.27 -2.30
N ARG A 458 -25.41 -7.45 -2.88
CA ARG A 458 -26.17 -7.66 -4.12
C ARG A 458 -27.66 -7.86 -3.90
N ALA A 459 -28.08 -8.11 -2.66
CA ALA A 459 -29.49 -8.31 -2.33
C ALA A 459 -30.31 -7.04 -2.63
N ASP A 460 -31.42 -7.20 -3.35
CA ASP A 460 -32.40 -6.14 -3.54
C ASP A 460 -33.28 -6.01 -2.29
N LEU A 461 -33.62 -7.15 -1.68
CA LEU A 461 -34.32 -7.22 -0.39
C LEU A 461 -33.70 -8.31 0.49
N LEU A 462 -33.43 -7.97 1.75
CA LEU A 462 -33.00 -8.92 2.76
C LEU A 462 -34.18 -9.32 3.64
N LEU A 463 -34.54 -10.61 3.62
CA LEU A 463 -35.52 -11.19 4.53
C LEU A 463 -34.79 -11.87 5.68
N PHE A 464 -34.88 -11.31 6.89
CA PHE A 464 -34.14 -11.79 8.06
C PHE A 464 -35.06 -12.61 8.98
N VAL A 465 -34.84 -13.93 9.01
CA VAL A 465 -35.66 -14.90 9.74
C VAL A 465 -35.07 -15.15 11.13
N ILE A 466 -35.77 -14.64 12.14
CA ILE A 466 -35.47 -14.78 13.57
C ILE A 466 -36.33 -15.89 14.15
N SER A 467 -35.76 -16.75 15.01
CA SER A 467 -36.53 -17.77 15.72
C SER A 467 -37.21 -17.19 16.97
N ALA A 468 -38.50 -17.47 17.17
CA ALA A 468 -39.22 -17.12 18.40
C ALA A 468 -38.61 -17.73 19.66
N ASP A 469 -37.92 -18.88 19.54
CA ASP A 469 -37.22 -19.54 20.64
C ASP A 469 -36.15 -18.67 21.30
N ARG A 470 -35.38 -17.94 20.47
CA ARG A 470 -34.19 -17.18 20.86
C ARG A 470 -34.07 -15.96 19.95
N PRO A 471 -34.84 -14.90 20.21
CA PRO A 471 -34.79 -13.72 19.36
C PRO A 471 -33.48 -12.94 19.56
N LEU A 472 -32.87 -12.49 18.45
CA LEU A 472 -31.70 -11.61 18.42
C LEU A 472 -30.47 -12.16 19.15
N THR A 473 -29.97 -13.30 18.70
CA THR A 473 -28.72 -13.86 19.24
C THR A 473 -27.50 -12.98 18.91
N GLN A 474 -26.38 -13.17 19.61
CA GLN A 474 -25.15 -12.41 19.34
C GLN A 474 -24.70 -12.54 17.87
N SER A 475 -24.88 -13.71 17.27
CA SER A 475 -24.56 -13.95 15.86
C SER A 475 -25.46 -13.15 14.91
N GLU A 476 -26.76 -13.04 15.22
CA GLU A 476 -27.72 -12.24 14.46
C GLU A 476 -27.44 -10.74 14.62
N VAL A 477 -27.12 -10.27 15.83
CA VAL A 477 -26.75 -8.87 16.09
C VAL A 477 -25.47 -8.49 15.33
N ALA A 478 -24.46 -9.35 15.34
CA ALA A 478 -23.22 -9.12 14.60
C ALA A 478 -23.47 -9.04 13.08
N PHE A 479 -24.30 -9.96 12.56
CA PHE A 479 -24.70 -9.95 11.16
C PHE A 479 -25.46 -8.67 10.77
N LEU A 480 -26.44 -8.24 11.58
CA LEU A 480 -27.22 -7.04 11.30
C LEU A 480 -26.39 -5.76 11.34
N ARG A 481 -25.48 -5.63 12.33
CA ARG A 481 -24.52 -4.51 12.37
C ARG A 481 -23.67 -4.44 11.11
N TYR A 482 -23.26 -5.59 10.59
CA TYR A 482 -22.54 -5.64 9.33
C TYR A 482 -23.42 -5.18 8.15
N THR A 483 -24.66 -5.68 8.04
CA THR A 483 -25.56 -5.31 6.93
C THR A 483 -25.88 -3.81 6.89
N GLN A 484 -25.75 -3.12 8.03
CA GLN A 484 -25.97 -1.67 8.13
C GLN A 484 -25.08 -0.86 7.17
N GLN A 485 -23.84 -1.29 6.93
CA GLN A 485 -22.91 -0.56 6.05
C GLN A 485 -23.39 -0.49 4.60
N TRP A 486 -24.20 -1.46 4.18
CA TRP A 486 -24.74 -1.55 2.82
C TRP A 486 -26.11 -0.88 2.66
N LYS A 487 -26.64 -0.27 3.74
CA LYS A 487 -27.94 0.43 3.79
C LYS A 487 -29.10 -0.36 3.15
N LYS A 488 -29.07 -1.69 3.24
CA LYS A 488 -30.07 -2.55 2.61
C LYS A 488 -31.40 -2.49 3.34
N LYS A 489 -32.50 -2.56 2.59
CA LYS A 489 -33.83 -2.75 3.17
C LYS A 489 -33.93 -4.16 3.76
N VAL A 490 -34.23 -4.23 5.05
CA VAL A 490 -34.39 -5.49 5.78
C VAL A 490 -35.85 -5.65 6.22
N VAL A 491 -36.44 -6.80 5.91
CA VAL A 491 -37.75 -7.22 6.41
C VAL A 491 -37.55 -8.37 7.38
N PHE A 492 -38.01 -8.20 8.60
CA PHE A 492 -37.84 -9.19 9.66
C PHE A 492 -39.02 -10.16 9.71
N VAL A 493 -38.71 -11.44 9.92
CA VAL A 493 -39.69 -12.51 10.07
C VAL A 493 -39.42 -13.20 11.39
N LEU A 494 -40.33 -13.06 12.35
CA LEU A 494 -40.30 -13.80 13.61
C LEU A 494 -41.00 -15.15 13.39
N ASN A 495 -40.22 -16.16 13.03
CA ASN A 495 -40.72 -17.48 12.72
C ASN A 495 -40.92 -18.31 14.00
N LYS A 496 -41.72 -19.39 13.91
CA LYS A 496 -42.16 -20.21 15.04
C LYS A 496 -43.00 -19.44 16.06
N SER A 497 -43.78 -18.46 15.60
CA SER A 497 -44.69 -17.72 16.47
C SER A 497 -45.75 -18.60 17.13
N ASP A 498 -45.94 -19.84 16.65
CA ASP A 498 -46.81 -20.84 17.25
C ASP A 498 -46.34 -21.35 18.63
N ILE A 499 -45.11 -21.01 19.05
CA ILE A 499 -44.55 -21.32 20.36
C ILE A 499 -45.16 -20.46 21.46
N PHE A 500 -45.48 -19.20 21.17
CA PHE A 500 -46.15 -18.33 22.12
C PHE A 500 -47.59 -18.80 22.34
N GLN A 501 -47.99 -18.88 23.60
CA GLN A 501 -49.33 -19.36 23.97
C GLN A 501 -50.34 -18.22 23.96
N ASN A 502 -49.89 -17.01 24.29
CA ASN A 502 -50.73 -15.82 24.45
C ASN A 502 -50.29 -14.70 23.50
N SER A 503 -51.23 -13.80 23.13
CA SER A 503 -50.92 -12.64 22.29
C SER A 503 -50.02 -11.62 22.97
N GLU A 504 -50.05 -11.52 24.31
CA GLU A 504 -49.22 -10.60 25.09
C GLU A 504 -47.73 -10.96 24.99
N GLU A 505 -47.37 -12.25 25.11
CA GLU A 505 -45.99 -12.73 24.96
C GLU A 505 -45.44 -12.45 23.55
N LEU A 506 -46.30 -12.60 22.55
CA LEU A 506 -45.95 -12.30 21.16
C LEU A 506 -45.69 -10.79 20.96
N GLU A 507 -46.53 -9.93 21.53
CA GLU A 507 -46.35 -8.47 21.46
C GLU A 507 -45.12 -7.98 22.24
N GLU A 508 -44.79 -8.61 23.37
CA GLU A 508 -43.55 -8.35 24.10
C GLU A 508 -42.33 -8.70 23.25
N ALA A 509 -42.32 -9.89 22.64
CA ALA A 509 -41.23 -10.31 21.74
C ALA A 509 -41.10 -9.39 20.51
N ILE A 510 -42.21 -8.99 19.90
CA ILE A 510 -42.25 -8.03 18.78
C ILE A 510 -41.66 -6.68 19.21
N SER A 511 -42.07 -6.17 20.37
CA SER A 511 -41.61 -4.89 20.90
C SER A 511 -40.10 -4.94 21.20
N PHE A 512 -39.63 -6.02 21.83
CA PHE A 512 -38.22 -6.24 22.09
C PHE A 512 -37.39 -6.25 20.79
N ILE A 513 -37.83 -6.99 19.77
CA ILE A 513 -37.10 -7.08 18.50
C ILE A 513 -37.10 -5.72 17.79
N LYS A 514 -38.25 -5.04 17.70
CA LYS A 514 -38.36 -3.73 17.05
C LYS A 514 -37.45 -2.68 17.71
N GLU A 515 -37.45 -2.59 19.03
CA GLU A 515 -36.63 -1.61 19.76
C GLU A 515 -35.14 -1.85 19.56
N ASN A 516 -34.69 -3.11 19.64
CA ASN A 516 -33.29 -3.45 19.44
C ASN A 516 -32.83 -3.29 17.99
N THR A 517 -33.64 -3.73 17.01
CA THR A 517 -33.31 -3.59 15.58
C THR A 517 -33.33 -2.13 15.13
N ARG A 518 -34.24 -1.31 15.66
CA ARG A 518 -34.25 0.15 15.45
C ARG A 518 -32.92 0.78 15.86
N LYS A 519 -32.40 0.41 17.04
CA LYS A 519 -31.08 0.87 17.54
C LYS A 519 -29.93 0.35 16.71
N LEU A 520 -29.96 -0.91 16.28
CA LEU A 520 -28.87 -1.54 15.56
C LEU A 520 -28.73 -1.03 14.12
N LEU A 521 -29.84 -0.84 13.42
CA LEU A 521 -29.83 -0.41 12.01
C LEU A 521 -29.90 1.11 11.85
N ASN A 522 -30.10 1.87 12.92
CA ASN A 522 -30.33 3.31 12.90
C ASN A 522 -31.46 3.71 11.92
N THR A 523 -32.56 2.95 11.93
CA THR A 523 -33.74 3.17 11.08
C THR A 523 -34.92 3.61 11.94
N GLU A 524 -35.82 4.43 11.39
CA GLU A 524 -37.03 4.86 12.10
C GLU A 524 -38.16 3.83 12.03
N GLN A 525 -38.18 2.99 11.00
CA GLN A 525 -39.24 2.00 10.75
C GLN A 525 -38.66 0.60 10.59
N VAL A 526 -39.19 -0.34 11.37
CA VAL A 526 -38.83 -1.77 11.32
C VAL A 526 -40.06 -2.57 10.91
N ILE A 527 -39.97 -3.23 9.75
CA ILE A 527 -41.01 -4.15 9.26
C ILE A 527 -40.75 -5.52 9.88
N LEU A 528 -41.68 -6.00 10.69
CA LEU A 528 -41.58 -7.30 11.38
C LEU A 528 -42.90 -8.06 11.26
N TYR A 529 -42.84 -9.28 10.73
CA TYR A 529 -43.99 -10.18 10.61
C TYR A 529 -43.83 -11.40 11.53
N PRO A 530 -44.71 -11.61 12.51
CA PRO A 530 -44.76 -12.84 13.29
C PRO A 530 -45.44 -13.95 12.49
N VAL A 531 -44.77 -15.06 12.23
CA VAL A 531 -45.30 -16.13 11.39
C VAL A 531 -45.05 -17.52 11.96
N SER A 532 -45.94 -18.45 11.60
CA SER A 532 -45.68 -19.89 11.74
C SER A 532 -45.58 -20.52 10.35
N ALA A 533 -44.35 -20.65 9.85
CA ALA A 533 -44.10 -21.30 8.55
C ALA A 533 -44.63 -22.74 8.52
N ARG A 534 -44.56 -23.46 9.65
CA ARG A 534 -45.04 -24.84 9.78
C ARG A 534 -46.55 -24.94 9.59
N CYS A 535 -47.32 -24.08 10.28
CA CYS A 535 -48.77 -24.05 10.12
C CYS A 535 -49.18 -23.64 8.69
N ALA A 536 -48.51 -22.63 8.12
CA ALA A 536 -48.78 -22.18 6.76
C ALA A 536 -48.49 -23.25 5.69
N LEU A 537 -47.36 -23.95 5.79
CA LEU A 537 -47.03 -25.06 4.90
C LEU A 537 -48.04 -26.20 5.04
N GLY A 538 -48.42 -26.56 6.26
CA GLY A 538 -49.44 -27.58 6.53
C GLY A 538 -50.76 -27.26 5.84
N ALA A 539 -51.26 -26.03 6.02
CA ALA A 539 -52.50 -25.57 5.39
C ALA A 539 -52.45 -25.61 3.87
N LYS A 540 -51.34 -25.18 3.24
CA LYS A 540 -51.17 -25.20 1.78
C LYS A 540 -51.07 -26.61 1.20
N LEU A 541 -50.39 -27.52 1.91
CA LEU A 541 -50.32 -28.92 1.50
C LEU A 541 -51.70 -29.58 1.61
N SER A 542 -52.43 -29.39 2.71
CA SER A 542 -53.80 -29.92 2.86
C SER A 542 -54.75 -29.40 1.75
N ALA A 543 -54.69 -28.10 1.45
CA ALA A 543 -55.49 -27.51 0.37
C ALA A 543 -55.16 -28.05 -1.04
N SER A 544 -53.95 -28.59 -1.24
CA SER A 544 -53.55 -29.21 -2.51
C SER A 544 -54.01 -30.67 -2.68
N PHE A 545 -54.39 -31.34 -1.58
CA PHE A 545 -54.94 -32.70 -1.59
C PHE A 545 -56.48 -32.72 -1.67
N ASP A 546 -57.17 -31.68 -1.18
CA ASP A 546 -58.64 -31.59 -1.17
C ASP A 546 -59.21 -31.03 -2.49
N THR A 547 -58.95 -31.72 -3.61
CA THR A 547 -59.76 -31.55 -4.85
C THR A 547 -60.85 -32.61 -5.00
N GLU A 548 -60.93 -33.59 -4.09
CA GLU A 548 -62.01 -34.58 -4.06
C GLU A 548 -62.34 -35.02 -2.62
N SER A 549 -63.19 -34.26 -1.92
CA SER A 549 -64.27 -34.77 -1.06
C SER A 549 -64.78 -33.69 -0.10
N ASP A 550 -66.09 -33.64 0.01
CA ASP A 550 -66.85 -32.65 0.77
C ASP A 550 -67.01 -33.06 2.25
N HIS A 551 -67.08 -32.05 3.10
CA HIS A 551 -67.56 -32.01 4.50
C HIS A 551 -66.71 -32.65 5.62
N GLY A 552 -66.26 -31.77 6.53
CA GLY A 552 -65.80 -32.13 7.87
C GLY A 552 -65.39 -30.90 8.70
N GLU A 553 -66.38 -30.16 9.23
CA GLU A 553 -66.16 -29.18 10.29
C GLU A 553 -65.58 -29.87 11.54
N LEU A 554 -64.26 -29.76 11.76
CA LEU A 554 -63.67 -30.03 13.08
C LEU A 554 -62.35 -29.24 13.27
N SER A 555 -62.35 -28.30 14.22
CA SER A 555 -61.18 -27.63 14.85
C SER A 555 -60.47 -26.43 14.14
N VAL A 556 -61.20 -25.49 13.50
CA VAL A 556 -60.61 -24.41 12.66
C VAL A 556 -60.70 -22.98 13.25
N LEU A 557 -60.84 -22.82 14.58
CA LEU A 557 -60.94 -21.48 15.19
C LEU A 557 -59.60 -20.93 15.73
N ASP A 558 -58.70 -21.76 16.25
CA ASP A 558 -57.45 -21.31 16.88
C ASP A 558 -56.27 -21.15 15.88
N SER A 559 -56.40 -21.74 14.68
CA SER A 559 -55.39 -21.72 13.61
C SER A 559 -55.51 -20.52 12.66
N ARG A 560 -56.58 -19.72 12.76
CA ARG A 560 -56.88 -18.63 11.81
C ARG A 560 -55.90 -17.48 11.89
N TRP A 561 -55.54 -17.00 13.08
CA TRP A 561 -54.58 -15.89 13.22
C TRP A 561 -53.15 -16.32 12.89
N ARG A 562 -52.76 -17.54 13.30
CA ARG A 562 -51.43 -18.14 13.04
C ARG A 562 -51.13 -18.26 11.54
N THR A 563 -52.17 -18.51 10.75
CA THR A 563 -52.08 -18.60 9.28
C THR A 563 -52.26 -17.24 8.61
N ARG A 564 -53.07 -16.34 9.18
CA ARG A 564 -53.32 -14.99 8.67
C ARG A 564 -52.05 -14.14 8.60
N SER A 565 -51.21 -14.14 9.63
CA SER A 565 -49.99 -13.33 9.61
C SER A 565 -48.99 -13.77 8.54
N PHE A 566 -48.93 -15.07 8.25
CA PHE A 566 -48.14 -15.57 7.11
C PHE A 566 -48.74 -15.09 5.78
N TYR A 567 -50.06 -15.11 5.64
CA TYR A 567 -50.75 -14.61 4.44
C TYR A 567 -50.55 -13.10 4.22
N GLU A 568 -50.48 -12.29 5.28
CA GLU A 568 -50.17 -10.85 5.16
C GLU A 568 -48.73 -10.63 4.66
N LEU A 569 -47.75 -11.39 5.17
CA LEU A 569 -46.37 -11.37 4.66
C LEU A 569 -46.31 -11.86 3.20
N GLU A 570 -47.03 -12.92 2.88
CA GLU A 570 -47.13 -13.44 1.52
C GLU A 570 -47.73 -12.39 0.59
N LYS A 571 -48.84 -11.77 0.97
CA LYS A 571 -49.48 -10.67 0.23
C LYS A 571 -48.51 -9.49 0.03
N PHE A 572 -47.72 -9.14 1.05
CA PHE A 572 -46.66 -8.15 0.92
C PHE A 572 -45.64 -8.56 -0.15
N LEU A 573 -45.09 -9.79 -0.11
CA LEU A 573 -44.12 -10.28 -1.09
C LEU A 573 -44.71 -10.37 -2.51
N TYR A 574 -45.93 -10.87 -2.67
CA TYR A 574 -46.63 -10.91 -3.97
C TYR A 574 -46.99 -9.52 -4.48
N SER A 575 -47.19 -8.53 -3.61
CA SER A 575 -47.46 -7.16 -4.05
C SER A 575 -46.26 -6.54 -4.77
N PHE A 576 -45.01 -6.94 -4.45
CA PHE A 576 -43.83 -6.54 -5.25
C PHE A 576 -43.91 -7.05 -6.70
N LEU A 577 -44.62 -8.15 -6.95
CA LEU A 577 -44.79 -8.70 -8.31
C LEU A 577 -45.76 -7.89 -9.16
N ASP A 578 -46.65 -7.13 -8.53
CA ASP A 578 -47.61 -6.30 -9.23
C ASP A 578 -47.04 -4.90 -9.46
N GLY A 579 -46.51 -4.67 -10.67
CA GLY A 579 -45.95 -3.38 -11.08
C GLY A 579 -46.94 -2.20 -11.02
N SER A 580 -48.24 -2.45 -10.92
CA SER A 580 -49.26 -1.39 -10.78
C SER A 580 -49.45 -0.90 -9.33
N THR A 581 -48.81 -1.56 -8.37
CA THR A 581 -48.92 -1.22 -6.94
C THR A 581 -47.76 -0.33 -6.48
N SER A 582 -47.97 0.39 -5.38
CA SER A 582 -46.91 1.17 -4.73
C SER A 582 -45.71 0.31 -4.30
N THR A 583 -45.94 -0.95 -3.95
CA THR A 583 -44.89 -1.92 -3.61
C THR A 583 -44.17 -2.49 -4.82
N GLY A 584 -44.85 -2.60 -5.98
CA GLY A 584 -44.21 -2.88 -7.27
C GLY A 584 -43.24 -1.77 -7.70
N MET A 585 -43.60 -0.49 -7.50
CA MET A 585 -42.68 0.63 -7.71
C MET A 585 -41.52 0.62 -6.70
N GLU A 586 -41.79 0.27 -5.44
CA GLU A 586 -40.74 0.08 -4.44
C GLU A 586 -39.77 -1.05 -4.82
N ARG A 587 -40.25 -2.13 -5.46
CA ARG A 587 -39.39 -3.17 -6.06
C ARG A 587 -38.38 -2.55 -7.02
N MET A 588 -38.85 -1.70 -7.92
CA MET A 588 -38.01 -1.03 -8.91
C MET A 588 -36.97 -0.13 -8.23
N LYS A 589 -37.39 0.67 -7.26
CA LYS A 589 -36.47 1.52 -6.47
C LYS A 589 -35.38 0.71 -5.77
N LEU A 590 -35.71 -0.44 -5.19
CA LEU A 590 -34.74 -1.30 -4.53
C LEU A 590 -33.79 -1.99 -5.52
N LYS A 591 -34.29 -2.39 -6.69
CA LYS A 591 -33.50 -3.01 -7.75
C LYS A 591 -32.44 -2.05 -8.31
N LEU A 592 -32.85 -0.84 -8.65
CA LEU A 592 -31.98 0.23 -9.16
C LEU A 592 -31.12 0.86 -8.04
N GLY A 593 -31.64 0.94 -6.82
CA GLY A 593 -30.89 1.45 -5.68
C GLY A 593 -29.72 0.55 -5.24
N THR A 594 -29.76 -0.74 -5.56
CA THR A 594 -28.71 -1.70 -5.16
C THR A 594 -27.34 -1.40 -5.75
N PRO A 595 -27.15 -1.33 -7.09
CA PRO A 595 -25.85 -1.03 -7.66
C PRO A 595 -25.38 0.39 -7.30
N ILE A 596 -26.29 1.36 -7.19
CA ILE A 596 -25.98 2.72 -6.72
C ILE A 596 -25.41 2.70 -5.31
N GLY A 597 -26.06 2.00 -4.36
CA GLY A 597 -25.57 1.90 -2.99
C GLY A 597 -24.20 1.21 -2.88
N ILE A 598 -23.92 0.23 -3.75
CA ILE A 598 -22.58 -0.38 -3.85
C ILE A 598 -21.57 0.64 -4.39
N ALA A 599 -21.93 1.39 -5.44
CA ALA A 599 -21.07 2.40 -6.04
C ALA A 599 -20.73 3.53 -5.06
N GLU A 600 -21.72 4.07 -4.34
CA GLU A 600 -21.50 5.09 -3.29
C GLU A 600 -20.50 4.60 -2.23
N GLN A 601 -20.65 3.36 -1.77
CA GLN A 601 -19.77 2.80 -0.75
C GLN A 601 -18.34 2.57 -1.27
N LEU A 602 -18.19 2.14 -2.53
CA LEU A 602 -16.89 1.96 -3.16
C LEU A 602 -16.21 3.29 -3.47
N LEU A 603 -16.94 4.28 -3.98
CA LEU A 603 -16.42 5.61 -4.28
C LEU A 603 -15.96 6.32 -3.01
N SER A 604 -16.76 6.30 -1.93
CA SER A 604 -16.36 6.88 -0.65
C SER A 604 -15.08 6.26 -0.08
N ALA A 605 -14.92 4.94 -0.25
CA ALA A 605 -13.71 4.25 0.17
C ALA A 605 -12.50 4.60 -0.72
N CYS A 606 -12.70 4.73 -2.03
CA CYS A 606 -11.68 5.17 -2.97
C CYS A 606 -11.26 6.61 -2.70
N GLU A 607 -12.21 7.49 -2.41
CA GLU A 607 -11.95 8.88 -2.07
C GLU A 607 -11.03 8.96 -0.84
N ALA A 608 -11.33 8.20 0.22
CA ALA A 608 -10.49 8.14 1.41
C ALA A 608 -9.06 7.65 1.13
N LEU A 609 -8.91 6.64 0.25
CA LEU A 609 -7.60 6.13 -0.17
C LEU A 609 -6.82 7.19 -0.98
N VAL A 610 -7.45 7.78 -1.99
CA VAL A 610 -6.84 8.80 -2.86
C VAL A 610 -6.48 10.06 -2.06
N GLN A 611 -7.32 10.48 -1.11
CA GLN A 611 -7.02 11.60 -0.22
C GLN A 611 -5.76 11.35 0.61
N GLU A 612 -5.59 10.15 1.17
CA GLU A 612 -4.40 9.80 1.96
C GLU A 612 -3.15 9.69 1.08
N GLU A 613 -3.27 9.12 -0.13
CA GLU A 613 -2.17 9.10 -1.10
C GLU A 613 -1.78 10.51 -1.56
N CYS A 614 -2.76 11.38 -1.79
CA CYS A 614 -2.54 12.78 -2.16
C CYS A 614 -1.84 13.54 -1.02
N ARG A 615 -2.22 13.29 0.24
CA ARG A 615 -1.54 13.84 1.41
C ARG A 615 -0.09 13.38 1.49
N CYS A 616 0.18 12.11 1.19
CA CYS A 616 1.55 11.58 1.14
C CYS A 616 2.35 12.20 -0.03
N ALA A 617 1.79 12.27 -1.23
CA ALA A 617 2.43 12.87 -2.40
C ALA A 617 2.75 14.36 -2.19
N LYS A 618 1.85 15.12 -1.56
CA LYS A 618 2.08 16.52 -1.17
C LYS A 618 3.23 16.66 -0.16
N ARG A 619 3.31 15.74 0.82
CA ARG A 619 4.44 15.71 1.78
C ARG A 619 5.75 15.38 1.08
N ASP A 620 5.74 14.48 0.12
CA ASP A 620 6.93 14.12 -0.65
C ASP A 620 7.43 15.30 -1.48
N LEU A 621 6.53 16.01 -2.17
CA LEU A 621 6.86 17.23 -2.91
C LEU A 621 7.41 18.33 -1.98
N ALA A 622 6.78 18.55 -0.83
CA ALA A 622 7.29 19.49 0.18
C ALA A 622 8.69 19.09 0.65
N SER A 623 8.91 17.79 0.94
CA SER A 623 10.21 17.28 1.37
C SER A 623 11.29 17.45 0.30
N ALA A 624 10.95 17.26 -0.98
CA ALA A 624 11.89 17.50 -2.08
C ALA A 624 12.26 18.99 -2.17
N ASN A 625 11.28 19.88 -2.02
CA ASN A 625 11.50 21.33 -1.99
C ASN A 625 12.32 21.77 -0.78
N ASP A 626 12.11 21.16 0.39
CA ASP A 626 12.88 21.46 1.60
C ASP A 626 14.36 21.09 1.44
N VAL A 627 14.66 19.97 0.77
CA VAL A 627 16.05 19.57 0.46
C VAL A 627 16.70 20.56 -0.50
N VAL A 628 15.97 21.07 -1.49
CA VAL A 628 16.50 22.13 -2.37
C VAL A 628 16.70 23.44 -1.59
N ALA A 629 15.77 23.80 -0.70
CA ALA A 629 15.84 25.00 0.10
C ALA A 629 17.04 24.99 1.09
N SER A 630 17.43 23.82 1.60
CA SER A 630 18.56 23.70 2.54
C SER A 630 19.92 24.05 1.93
N VAL A 631 20.03 24.16 0.60
CA VAL A 631 21.24 24.69 -0.05
C VAL A 631 21.55 26.11 0.43
N LYS A 632 20.53 26.92 0.75
CA LYS A 632 20.72 28.26 1.31
C LYS A 632 21.35 28.21 2.69
N ASP A 633 20.98 27.23 3.51
CA ASP A 633 21.58 27.02 4.83
C ASP A 633 23.05 26.59 4.70
N TYR A 634 23.35 25.73 3.72
CA TYR A 634 24.73 25.36 3.39
C TYR A 634 25.54 26.57 2.90
N ALA A 635 25.00 27.39 2.01
CA ALA A 635 25.64 28.60 1.52
C ALA A 635 26.02 29.55 2.67
N ALA A 636 25.10 29.80 3.61
CA ALA A 636 25.35 30.61 4.80
C ALA A 636 26.46 30.01 5.70
N LYS A 637 26.47 28.69 5.88
CA LYS A 637 27.52 27.99 6.62
C LYS A 637 28.88 28.14 5.94
N MET A 638 28.94 27.97 4.62
CA MET A 638 30.17 28.07 3.83
C MET A 638 30.74 29.48 3.87
N GLU A 639 29.87 30.50 3.76
CA GLU A 639 30.26 31.90 3.93
C GLU A 639 30.87 32.15 5.31
N MET A 640 30.24 31.66 6.38
CA MET A 640 30.76 31.79 7.75
C MET A 640 32.15 31.15 7.91
N GLU A 641 32.35 29.94 7.39
CA GLU A 641 33.65 29.25 7.46
C GLU A 641 34.73 29.94 6.62
N SER A 642 34.38 30.51 5.46
CA SER A 642 35.29 31.25 4.58
C SER A 642 35.91 32.47 5.25
N ILE A 643 35.19 33.11 6.19
CA ILE A 643 35.68 34.28 6.93
C ILE A 643 36.95 33.92 7.71
N SER A 644 37.06 32.70 8.23
CA SER A 644 38.25 32.24 8.94
C SER A 644 39.47 32.17 8.03
N TRP A 645 39.29 31.63 6.82
CA TRP A 645 40.33 31.57 5.79
C TRP A 645 40.79 32.96 5.39
N ARG A 646 39.85 33.86 5.09
CA ARG A 646 40.17 35.26 4.76
C ARG A 646 40.96 35.94 5.87
N ARG A 647 40.56 35.80 7.14
CA ARG A 647 41.31 36.37 8.27
C ARG A 647 42.74 35.82 8.36
N LYS A 648 42.95 34.52 8.16
CA LYS A 648 44.29 33.91 8.14
C LYS A 648 45.15 34.49 7.03
N THR A 649 44.61 34.60 5.83
CA THR A 649 45.32 35.16 4.67
C THR A 649 45.68 36.63 4.89
N LEU A 650 44.72 37.45 5.35
CA LEU A 650 44.97 38.86 5.66
C LEU A 650 46.01 39.05 6.77
N SER A 651 46.01 38.16 7.79
CA SER A 651 47.01 38.17 8.85
C SER A 651 48.43 37.89 8.33
N LEU A 652 48.60 37.03 7.31
CA LEU A 652 49.90 36.84 6.67
C LEU A 652 50.38 38.12 5.97
N ILE A 653 49.50 38.81 5.26
CA ILE A 653 49.83 40.08 4.59
C ILE A 653 50.25 41.13 5.63
N ASP A 654 49.50 41.25 6.72
CA ASP A 654 49.79 42.23 7.78
C ASP A 654 51.11 41.91 8.54
N THR A 655 51.38 40.62 8.77
CA THR A 655 52.66 40.17 9.34
C THR A 655 53.82 40.49 8.40
N THR A 656 53.64 40.27 7.09
CA THR A 656 54.66 40.55 6.07
C THR A 656 54.90 42.05 5.95
N LYS A 657 53.82 42.85 5.91
CA LYS A 657 53.86 44.32 5.95
C LYS A 657 54.67 44.81 7.15
N SER A 658 54.38 44.29 8.35
CA SER A 658 55.09 44.67 9.58
C SER A 658 56.59 44.37 9.51
N ARG A 659 56.97 43.18 9.01
CA ARG A 659 58.38 42.80 8.81
C ARG A 659 59.10 43.67 7.78
N VAL A 660 58.42 44.02 6.67
CA VAL A 660 58.98 44.95 5.67
C VAL A 660 59.17 46.34 6.27
N LEU A 661 58.20 46.84 7.04
CA LEU A 661 58.30 48.13 7.72
C LEU A 661 59.49 48.13 8.70
N GLU A 662 59.63 47.13 9.55
CA GLU A 662 60.77 46.99 10.48
C GLU A 662 62.13 46.97 9.75
N LEU A 663 62.18 46.34 8.58
CA LEU A 663 63.38 46.33 7.74
C LEU A 663 63.66 47.71 7.10
N ILE A 664 62.62 48.46 6.70
CA ILE A 664 62.77 49.86 6.25
C ILE A 664 63.29 50.73 7.40
N GLU A 665 62.74 50.58 8.60
CA GLU A 665 63.14 51.37 9.78
C GLU A 665 64.57 51.08 10.23
N SER A 666 65.03 49.84 10.10
CA SER A 666 66.41 49.45 10.38
C SER A 666 67.38 49.82 9.25
N THR A 667 66.93 49.87 7.99
CA THR A 667 67.78 50.23 6.85
C THR A 667 67.94 51.75 6.69
N LEU A 668 66.87 52.52 6.89
CA LEU A 668 66.83 53.99 6.73
C LEU A 668 67.13 54.72 8.06
N GLN A 669 68.29 54.44 8.66
CA GLN A 669 68.81 55.18 9.82
C GLN A 669 70.00 56.04 9.42
N LEU A 670 70.06 57.27 9.92
CA LEU A 670 71.18 58.19 9.66
C LEU A 670 72.53 57.65 10.19
N SER A 671 72.50 56.74 11.17
CA SER A 671 73.65 56.04 11.72
C SER A 671 74.22 54.94 10.80
N ASN A 672 73.46 54.49 9.80
CA ASN A 672 73.88 53.42 8.89
C ASN A 672 74.61 53.97 7.65
N LEU A 673 75.66 54.76 7.90
CA LEU A 673 76.43 55.46 6.86
C LEU A 673 77.11 54.51 5.86
N ASP A 674 77.50 53.31 6.30
CA ASP A 674 78.12 52.28 5.45
C ASP A 674 77.14 51.73 4.38
N LEU A 675 75.88 51.52 4.79
CA LEU A 675 74.78 51.17 3.88
C LEU A 675 74.43 52.34 2.95
N ALA A 676 74.33 53.56 3.47
CA ALA A 676 74.06 54.75 2.66
C ALA A 676 75.15 54.96 1.58
N ALA A 677 76.43 54.81 1.93
CA ALA A 677 77.54 54.88 1.00
C ALA A 677 77.44 53.80 -0.10
N SER A 678 77.00 52.59 0.25
CA SER A 678 76.78 51.52 -0.73
C SER A 678 75.67 51.84 -1.75
N TYR A 679 74.59 52.51 -1.34
CA TYR A 679 73.51 52.91 -2.27
C TYR A 679 73.87 54.10 -3.17
N VAL A 680 74.78 54.98 -2.71
CA VAL A 680 75.20 56.19 -3.43
C VAL A 680 76.36 55.92 -4.40
N PHE A 681 77.37 55.13 -3.99
CA PHE A 681 78.62 54.96 -4.75
C PHE A 681 78.71 53.67 -5.58
N LYS A 682 77.92 52.64 -5.25
CA LYS A 682 77.91 51.38 -6.01
C LYS A 682 76.89 51.48 -7.15
N GLY A 683 77.39 51.71 -8.37
CA GLY A 683 76.56 51.81 -9.58
C GLY A 683 75.78 50.52 -9.88
N GLU A 684 74.78 50.61 -10.77
CA GLU A 684 73.82 49.52 -11.13
C GLU A 684 74.43 48.17 -11.55
N LYS A 685 75.74 48.07 -11.79
CA LYS A 685 76.40 46.90 -12.40
C LYS A 685 77.14 45.95 -11.45
N SER A 686 77.07 46.09 -10.12
CA SER A 686 77.77 45.18 -9.20
C SER A 686 76.94 44.73 -7.98
N GLY A 687 76.46 43.48 -8.01
CA GLY A 687 75.99 42.68 -6.87
C GLY A 687 74.66 43.11 -6.23
N THR A 688 73.80 42.13 -5.89
CA THR A 688 72.58 42.33 -5.09
C THR A 688 72.89 42.94 -3.73
N MET A 689 72.21 44.02 -3.36
CA MET A 689 72.44 44.72 -2.08
C MET A 689 71.94 43.88 -0.88
N PRO A 690 72.49 44.07 0.33
CA PRO A 690 72.13 43.28 1.51
C PRO A 690 70.66 43.39 1.92
N ALA A 691 70.04 44.56 1.78
CA ALA A 691 68.62 44.75 2.13
C ALA A 691 67.68 44.11 1.08
N THR A 692 68.04 44.16 -0.21
CA THR A 692 67.28 43.51 -1.30
C THR A 692 67.32 42.00 -1.22
N SER A 693 68.46 41.40 -0.87
CA SER A 693 68.54 39.94 -0.69
C SER A 693 67.75 39.48 0.54
N ARG A 694 67.76 40.26 1.64
CA ARG A 694 66.95 39.97 2.84
C ARG A 694 65.46 40.10 2.60
N ILE A 695 65.01 41.12 1.87
CA ILE A 695 63.59 41.27 1.54
C ILE A 695 63.10 40.15 0.61
N GLN A 696 63.90 39.82 -0.41
CA GLN A 696 63.52 38.79 -1.36
C GLN A 696 63.52 37.39 -0.71
N ASN A 697 64.56 37.04 0.05
CA ASN A 697 64.76 35.68 0.53
C ASN A 697 64.20 35.44 1.95
N ASP A 698 64.17 36.46 2.81
CA ASP A 698 63.81 36.28 4.23
C ASP A 698 62.39 36.79 4.55
N ILE A 699 61.79 37.65 3.71
CA ILE A 699 60.49 38.27 3.98
C ILE A 699 59.45 37.94 2.89
N ILE A 700 59.60 38.46 1.67
CA ILE A 700 58.59 38.36 0.62
C ILE A 700 58.53 36.95 0.02
N GLY A 701 59.67 36.31 -0.23
CA GLY A 701 59.73 34.95 -0.78
C GLY A 701 59.00 33.91 0.09
N PRO A 702 59.33 33.78 1.38
CA PRO A 702 58.63 32.88 2.29
C PRO A 702 57.14 33.25 2.44
N ALA A 703 56.82 34.53 2.59
CA ALA A 703 55.43 34.99 2.71
C ALA A 703 54.58 34.68 1.47
N LEU A 704 55.15 34.80 0.27
CA LEU A 704 54.47 34.45 -0.98
C LEU A 704 54.21 32.94 -1.06
N SER A 705 55.20 32.12 -0.68
CA SER A 705 55.04 30.66 -0.61
C SER A 705 53.98 30.24 0.41
N ASP A 706 53.97 30.87 1.59
CA ASP A 706 53.00 30.60 2.65
C ASP A 706 51.59 31.03 2.21
N ALA A 707 51.46 32.18 1.53
CA ALA A 707 50.20 32.66 0.97
C ALA A 707 49.68 31.73 -0.15
N GLN A 708 50.54 31.30 -1.07
CA GLN A 708 50.20 30.32 -2.12
C GLN A 708 49.73 29.00 -1.51
N LYS A 709 50.40 28.52 -0.47
CA LYS A 709 50.02 27.30 0.24
C LYS A 709 48.66 27.45 0.92
N LEU A 710 48.43 28.52 1.68
CA LEU A 710 47.13 28.75 2.35
C LEU A 710 45.99 28.92 1.35
N LEU A 711 46.20 29.63 0.24
CA LEU A 711 45.19 29.79 -0.81
C LEU A 711 44.93 28.48 -1.55
N GLY A 712 45.97 27.67 -1.76
CA GLY A 712 45.82 26.30 -2.27
C GLY A 712 44.99 25.42 -1.34
N GLU A 713 45.24 25.48 -0.03
CA GLU A 713 44.44 24.77 0.99
C GLU A 713 42.99 25.28 1.04
N TYR A 714 42.77 26.59 0.90
CA TYR A 714 41.44 27.20 0.82
C TYR A 714 40.66 26.73 -0.41
N VAL A 715 41.27 26.73 -1.60
CA VAL A 715 40.65 26.24 -2.83
C VAL A 715 40.33 24.76 -2.74
N MET A 716 41.24 23.95 -2.19
CA MET A 716 40.99 22.52 -1.95
C MET A 716 39.85 22.29 -0.95
N TRP A 717 39.76 23.13 0.10
CA TRP A 717 38.65 23.11 1.05
C TRP A 717 37.32 23.46 0.37
N LEU A 718 37.25 24.51 -0.47
CA LEU A 718 36.05 24.85 -1.25
C LEU A 718 35.58 23.66 -2.10
N GLN A 719 36.48 23.07 -2.91
CA GLN A 719 36.16 21.96 -3.80
C GLN A 719 35.72 20.69 -3.06
N SER A 720 36.43 20.34 -1.99
CA SER A 720 36.12 19.13 -1.21
C SER A 720 34.82 19.26 -0.41
N SER A 721 34.56 20.43 0.18
CA SER A 721 33.32 20.74 0.87
C SER A 721 32.13 20.61 -0.08
N ASN A 722 32.24 21.19 -1.28
CA ASN A 722 31.17 21.15 -2.28
C ASN A 722 30.91 19.73 -2.80
N ALA A 723 31.98 18.98 -3.09
CA ALA A 723 31.86 17.60 -3.53
C ALA A 723 31.21 16.71 -2.48
N GLN A 724 31.57 16.90 -1.20
CA GLN A 724 30.97 16.16 -0.09
C GLN A 724 29.49 16.50 0.06
N GLU A 725 29.13 17.78 0.12
CA GLU A 725 27.75 18.21 0.30
C GLU A 725 26.86 17.80 -0.89
N GLY A 726 27.34 17.98 -2.13
CA GLY A 726 26.64 17.54 -3.33
C GLY A 726 26.36 16.03 -3.32
N SER A 727 27.29 15.21 -2.79
CA SER A 727 27.05 13.77 -2.61
C SER A 727 25.97 13.47 -1.57
N LEU A 728 25.87 14.26 -0.50
CA LEU A 728 24.84 14.12 0.52
C LEU A 728 23.45 14.46 -0.03
N TYR A 729 23.34 15.53 -0.82
CA TYR A 729 22.10 15.91 -1.50
C TYR A 729 21.60 14.80 -2.41
N LYS A 730 22.46 14.29 -3.30
CA LYS A 730 22.11 13.18 -4.18
C LYS A 730 21.67 11.95 -3.40
N ASN A 731 22.43 11.52 -2.39
CA ASN A 731 22.08 10.38 -1.56
C ASN A 731 20.73 10.57 -0.83
N SER A 732 20.38 11.81 -0.47
CA SER A 732 19.12 12.13 0.19
C SER A 732 17.92 11.92 -0.73
N PHE A 733 18.05 12.27 -2.02
CA PHE A 733 17.03 11.97 -3.04
C PHE A 733 16.96 10.47 -3.36
N GLU A 734 18.10 9.81 -3.60
CA GLU A 734 18.16 8.39 -3.98
C GLU A 734 17.61 7.47 -2.87
N LYS A 735 17.90 7.77 -1.61
CA LYS A 735 17.44 6.94 -0.47
C LYS A 735 15.94 7.06 -0.21
N ARG A 736 15.34 8.24 -0.44
CA ARG A 736 13.90 8.47 -0.20
C ARG A 736 13.02 8.04 -1.37
N TRP A 737 13.53 8.13 -2.60
CA TRP A 737 12.73 7.87 -3.82
C TRP A 737 13.39 6.86 -4.77
N PRO A 738 13.71 5.63 -4.30
CA PRO A 738 14.40 4.62 -5.11
C PRO A 738 13.60 4.17 -6.34
N SER A 739 12.27 4.29 -6.32
CA SER A 739 11.37 3.86 -7.40
C SER A 739 11.33 4.80 -8.61
N TYR A 740 11.86 6.02 -8.51
CA TYR A 740 11.89 6.99 -9.61
C TYR A 740 13.21 6.96 -10.38
N VAL A 741 14.15 6.10 -9.96
CA VAL A 741 15.41 5.84 -10.63
C VAL A 741 15.18 4.82 -11.75
N TYR A 742 14.70 5.27 -12.91
CA TYR A 742 14.86 4.48 -14.13
C TYR A 742 16.36 4.49 -14.54
N PRO A 743 16.88 3.43 -15.18
CA PRO A 743 18.32 3.28 -15.43
C PRO A 743 18.93 4.30 -16.41
N ASN A 744 18.11 5.19 -17.01
CA ASN A 744 18.54 6.11 -18.06
C ASN A 744 18.81 7.54 -17.60
N THR A 745 18.50 7.92 -16.36
CA THR A 745 18.93 9.19 -15.76
C THR A 745 20.23 8.98 -14.99
N HIS A 746 21.28 8.54 -15.68
CA HIS A 746 22.62 8.84 -15.20
C HIS A 746 22.74 10.37 -15.17
N VAL A 747 22.68 10.97 -13.97
CA VAL A 747 23.22 12.32 -13.75
C VAL A 747 24.61 12.30 -14.40
N HIS A 748 24.75 12.99 -15.53
CA HIS A 748 25.92 12.88 -16.38
C HIS A 748 27.18 13.19 -15.57
N LEU A 749 28.30 12.54 -15.91
CA LEU A 749 29.61 12.85 -15.32
C LEU A 749 29.89 14.37 -15.36
N GLU A 750 29.41 15.06 -16.39
CA GLU A 750 29.45 16.51 -16.57
C GLU A 750 28.79 17.29 -15.42
N THR A 751 27.71 16.79 -14.83
CA THR A 751 27.05 17.46 -13.70
C THR A 751 27.92 17.42 -12.44
N TYR A 752 28.70 16.36 -12.24
CA TYR A 752 29.69 16.30 -11.16
C TYR A 752 30.93 17.15 -11.42
N GLU A 753 31.24 17.46 -12.68
CA GLU A 753 32.32 18.39 -13.02
C GLU A 753 32.00 19.82 -12.56
N LEU A 754 30.72 20.21 -12.49
CA LEU A 754 30.30 21.50 -11.93
C LEU A 754 30.80 21.70 -10.49
N LEU A 755 30.79 20.65 -9.67
CA LEU A 755 31.27 20.71 -8.28
C LEU A 755 32.80 20.88 -8.17
N LYS A 756 33.54 20.54 -9.23
CA LYS A 756 35.00 20.65 -9.29
C LYS A 756 35.48 21.91 -10.01
N LYS A 757 34.60 22.53 -10.81
CA LYS A 757 34.92 23.72 -11.59
C LYS A 757 35.11 24.92 -10.66
N LEU A 758 36.29 25.53 -10.72
CA LEU A 758 36.63 26.75 -10.00
C LEU A 758 37.73 27.48 -10.76
N ASP A 759 37.55 28.78 -11.01
CA ASP A 759 38.49 29.61 -11.76
C ASP A 759 39.78 29.95 -11.00
N ARG A 760 39.85 29.69 -9.68
CA ARG A 760 41.03 29.90 -8.81
C ARG A 760 41.56 31.33 -8.89
N ILE A 761 40.67 32.30 -8.78
CA ILE A 761 40.97 33.72 -8.97
C ILE A 761 41.93 34.21 -7.89
N SER A 762 41.73 33.79 -6.63
CA SER A 762 42.62 34.15 -5.51
C SER A 762 44.05 33.65 -5.67
N LEU A 763 44.25 32.44 -6.20
CA LEU A 763 45.59 31.91 -6.51
C LEU A 763 46.28 32.72 -7.61
N ARG A 764 45.55 33.10 -8.67
CA ARG A 764 46.11 33.91 -9.78
C ARG A 764 46.63 35.27 -9.32
N VAL A 765 45.98 35.93 -8.35
CA VAL A 765 46.43 37.21 -7.79
C VAL A 765 47.83 37.07 -7.17
N VAL A 766 48.10 35.97 -6.47
CA VAL A 766 49.39 35.71 -5.81
C VAL A 766 50.44 35.15 -6.78
N GLU A 767 50.05 34.36 -7.77
CA GLU A 767 50.96 33.87 -8.82
C GLU A 767 51.52 34.99 -9.71
N ASN A 768 50.74 36.06 -9.91
CA ASN A 768 51.18 37.23 -10.69
C ASN A 768 52.19 38.12 -9.93
N LEU A 769 52.35 37.93 -8.61
CA LEU A 769 53.31 38.66 -7.79
C LEU A 769 54.68 37.98 -7.84
N SER A 770 55.72 38.73 -8.21
CA SER A 770 57.10 38.24 -8.17
C SER A 770 57.92 38.91 -7.08
N ALA A 771 58.50 38.10 -6.20
CA ALA A 771 59.39 38.55 -5.13
C ALA A 771 60.60 39.34 -5.68
N SER A 772 61.07 38.97 -6.88
CA SER A 772 62.19 39.64 -7.56
C SER A 772 61.81 41.01 -8.14
N ALA A 773 60.61 41.19 -8.70
CA ALA A 773 60.18 42.52 -9.16
C ALA A 773 59.87 43.45 -7.98
N ALA A 774 59.20 42.93 -6.94
CA ALA A 774 58.93 43.69 -5.72
C ALA A 774 60.22 44.17 -5.05
N SER A 775 61.25 43.31 -4.97
CA SER A 775 62.57 43.67 -4.43
C SER A 775 63.29 44.72 -5.27
N LYS A 776 63.20 44.66 -6.61
CA LYS A 776 63.79 45.68 -7.51
C LYS A 776 63.12 47.05 -7.38
N ILE A 777 61.79 47.08 -7.29
CA ILE A 777 61.02 48.32 -7.07
C ILE A 777 61.41 48.92 -5.72
N PHE A 778 61.50 48.08 -4.69
CA PHE A 778 61.94 48.49 -3.37
C PHE A 778 63.37 49.06 -3.37
N GLU A 779 64.30 48.42 -4.08
CA GLU A 779 65.68 48.91 -4.23
C GLU A 779 65.72 50.30 -4.86
N LYS A 780 64.93 50.51 -5.92
CA LYS A 780 64.83 51.78 -6.62
C LYS A 780 64.32 52.89 -5.68
N GLU A 781 63.31 52.59 -4.86
CA GLU A 781 62.74 53.53 -3.88
C GLU A 781 63.72 53.85 -2.74
N ILE A 782 64.44 52.86 -2.19
CA ILE A 782 65.51 53.12 -1.20
C ILE A 782 66.60 54.01 -1.81
N ARG A 783 67.02 53.69 -3.04
CA ARG A 783 68.05 54.42 -3.76
C ARG A 783 67.60 55.86 -4.00
N GLU A 784 66.35 56.11 -4.34
CA GLU A 784 65.78 57.46 -4.51
C GLU A 784 65.78 58.25 -3.20
N VAL A 785 65.44 57.61 -2.07
CA VAL A 785 65.50 58.24 -0.73
C VAL A 785 66.94 58.63 -0.36
N PHE A 786 67.92 57.74 -0.58
CA PHE A 786 69.32 58.04 -0.31
C PHE A 786 69.93 59.04 -1.32
N LEU A 787 69.69 58.91 -2.62
CA LEU A 787 70.17 59.84 -3.64
C LEU A 787 69.56 61.23 -3.48
N GLY A 788 68.27 61.34 -3.14
CA GLY A 788 67.66 62.63 -2.85
C GLY A 788 68.27 63.31 -1.62
N THR A 789 68.75 62.54 -0.65
CA THR A 789 69.29 63.05 0.63
C THR A 789 70.80 63.31 0.59
N PHE A 790 71.56 62.45 -0.11
CA PHE A 790 73.02 62.46 -0.15
C PHE A 790 73.62 62.62 -1.56
N GLY A 791 72.85 62.40 -2.63
CA GLY A 791 73.31 62.45 -4.04
C GLY A 791 73.06 63.78 -4.78
N GLY A 792 72.22 64.67 -4.24
CA GLY A 792 72.04 66.04 -4.76
C GLY A 792 73.23 66.98 -4.48
N LEU A 793 74.09 66.61 -3.55
CA LEU A 793 75.44 67.15 -3.44
C LEU A 793 76.34 66.28 -4.32
N GLY A 794 77.04 66.86 -5.30
CA GLY A 794 78.12 66.16 -5.98
C GLY A 794 79.07 65.50 -4.97
N ALA A 795 79.85 64.50 -5.41
CA ALA A 795 80.70 63.63 -4.59
C ALA A 795 81.54 64.28 -3.44
N ALA A 796 81.64 65.61 -3.40
CA ALA A 796 82.17 66.44 -2.32
C ALA A 796 81.42 66.35 -0.96
N GLY A 797 80.11 66.04 -0.93
CA GLY A 797 79.29 66.10 0.30
C GLY A 797 79.59 65.00 1.33
N LEU A 798 79.87 63.77 0.88
CA LEU A 798 80.28 62.66 1.76
C LEU A 798 81.77 62.75 2.13
N SER A 799 82.61 63.34 1.27
CA SER A 799 84.02 63.57 1.58
C SER A 799 84.25 64.61 2.66
N ALA A 800 83.34 65.59 2.87
CA ALA A 800 83.51 66.60 3.93
C ALA A 800 83.40 66.02 5.35
N SER A 801 82.61 64.96 5.55
CA SER A 801 82.52 64.26 6.85
C SER A 801 83.66 63.28 7.09
N LEU A 802 84.29 62.76 6.03
CA LEU A 802 85.45 61.86 6.11
C LEU A 802 86.79 62.62 6.16
N LEU A 803 86.85 63.86 5.67
CA LEU A 803 88.08 64.67 5.59
C LEU A 803 88.39 65.53 6.82
N THR A 804 87.61 65.49 7.90
CA THR A 804 87.94 66.26 9.12
C THR A 804 89.14 65.69 9.90
N SER A 805 89.70 64.55 9.49
CA SER A 805 90.89 63.98 10.13
C SER A 805 92.20 64.60 9.65
N VAL A 806 92.29 65.22 8.46
CA VAL A 806 93.57 65.69 7.93
C VAL A 806 93.34 66.86 6.97
N LEU A 807 93.63 68.09 7.43
CA LEU A 807 94.41 69.12 6.72
C LEU A 807 94.11 70.53 7.28
N PRO A 808 95.13 71.39 7.49
CA PRO A 808 94.98 72.80 7.79
C PRO A 808 95.10 73.65 6.51
N THR A 809 94.19 74.63 6.31
CA THR A 809 94.38 76.00 5.75
C THR A 809 93.10 76.53 5.05
N THR A 810 93.14 77.76 4.51
CA THR A 810 92.23 78.89 4.84
C THR A 810 91.23 79.36 3.75
N SER A 811 90.04 79.73 4.24
CA SER A 811 89.14 80.85 3.87
C SER A 811 88.34 80.93 2.55
N GLU A 812 88.66 80.23 1.45
CA GLU A 812 87.71 80.14 0.30
C GLU A 812 86.79 78.92 0.39
N ASP A 813 87.21 77.88 1.10
CA ASP A 813 86.42 76.66 1.31
C ASP A 813 85.29 76.81 2.33
N LEU A 814 85.26 77.87 3.14
CA LEU A 814 84.30 78.06 4.24
C LEU A 814 82.92 78.54 3.76
N LEU A 815 82.86 79.29 2.65
CA LEU A 815 81.59 79.67 1.99
C LEU A 815 81.04 78.54 1.11
N ALA A 816 81.91 77.74 0.49
CA ALA A 816 81.53 76.51 -0.20
C ALA A 816 81.04 75.43 0.80
N LEU A 817 81.69 75.29 1.97
CA LEU A 817 81.21 74.48 3.10
C LEU A 817 79.93 75.04 3.75
N GLY A 818 79.77 76.37 3.82
CA GLY A 818 78.56 77.03 4.33
C GLY A 818 77.32 76.82 3.43
N LEU A 819 77.48 76.99 2.11
CA LEU A 819 76.43 76.73 1.13
C LEU A 819 76.15 75.23 0.93
N CYS A 820 77.18 74.37 1.03
CA CYS A 820 76.99 72.91 1.03
C CYS A 820 76.37 72.38 2.33
N SER A 821 76.59 73.04 3.48
CA SER A 821 75.99 72.64 4.77
C SER A 821 74.53 73.08 4.91
N ALA A 822 74.11 74.21 4.33
CA ALA A 822 72.70 74.60 4.31
C ALA A 822 71.87 73.69 3.38
N GLY A 823 72.39 73.37 2.19
CA GLY A 823 71.78 72.41 1.26
C GLY A 823 71.77 70.98 1.82
N GLY A 824 72.88 70.56 2.44
CA GLY A 824 72.97 69.28 3.17
C GLY A 824 72.04 69.21 4.37
N PHE A 825 71.91 70.27 5.16
CA PHE A 825 71.00 70.33 6.31
C PHE A 825 69.52 70.32 5.88
N LEU A 826 69.15 70.99 4.79
CA LEU A 826 67.79 70.93 4.24
C LEU A 826 67.46 69.54 3.65
N ALA A 827 68.45 68.87 3.05
CA ALA A 827 68.27 67.50 2.54
C ALA A 827 68.16 66.48 3.69
N ILE A 828 69.01 66.60 4.72
CA ILE A 828 69.03 65.74 5.91
C ILE A 828 67.81 66.01 6.82
N SER A 829 67.36 67.27 6.97
CA SER A 829 66.15 67.60 7.75
C SER A 829 64.86 67.14 7.09
N ASN A 830 64.85 66.98 5.76
CA ASN A 830 63.74 66.36 5.01
C ASN A 830 63.81 64.83 4.94
N PHE A 831 64.88 64.19 5.43
CA PHE A 831 65.03 62.73 5.46
C PHE A 831 63.90 62.02 6.24
N PRO A 832 63.47 62.49 7.43
CA PRO A 832 62.33 61.90 8.13
C PRO A 832 61.03 61.97 7.33
N ALA A 833 60.78 63.08 6.63
CA ALA A 833 59.60 63.24 5.78
C ALA A 833 59.61 62.28 4.58
N ARG A 834 60.76 62.14 3.91
CA ARG A 834 60.92 61.20 2.77
C ARG A 834 60.84 59.73 3.19
N ARG A 835 61.36 59.41 4.38
CA ARG A 835 61.19 58.08 5.00
C ARG A 835 59.72 57.76 5.25
N GLN A 836 58.95 58.72 5.78
CA GLN A 836 57.50 58.53 6.00
C GLN A 836 56.74 58.32 4.69
N VAL A 837 57.07 59.04 3.62
CA VAL A 837 56.48 58.84 2.29
C VAL A 837 56.71 57.42 1.76
N MET A 838 57.90 56.85 1.96
CA MET A 838 58.19 55.46 1.58
C MET A 838 57.39 54.45 2.43
N VAL A 839 57.32 54.67 3.74
CA VAL A 839 56.50 53.85 4.65
C VAL A 839 55.03 53.87 4.23
N ASP A 840 54.49 55.03 3.87
CA ASP A 840 53.11 55.16 3.39
C ASP A 840 52.87 54.50 2.03
N LYS A 841 53.84 54.53 1.10
CA LYS A 841 53.76 53.79 -0.17
C LYS A 841 53.67 52.27 0.04
N VAL A 842 54.48 51.74 0.95
CA VAL A 842 54.47 50.30 1.29
C VAL A 842 53.18 49.91 1.98
N ARG A 843 52.70 50.74 2.92
CA ARG A 843 51.40 50.56 3.58
C ARG A 843 50.26 50.51 2.56
N LYS A 844 50.17 51.49 1.65
CA LYS A 844 49.15 51.53 0.58
C LYS A 844 49.22 50.33 -0.35
N SER A 845 50.41 49.87 -0.70
CA SER A 845 50.58 48.71 -1.59
C SER A 845 50.15 47.40 -0.93
N ALA A 846 50.47 47.22 0.36
CA ALA A 846 50.04 46.05 1.12
C ALA A 846 48.52 46.05 1.36
N ASP A 847 47.93 47.21 1.65
CA ASP A 847 46.48 47.34 1.85
C ASP A 847 45.71 47.14 0.54
N ALA A 848 46.25 47.59 -0.60
CA ALA A 848 45.68 47.32 -1.93
C ALA A 848 45.70 45.83 -2.28
N LEU A 849 46.82 45.14 -2.03
CA LEU A 849 46.91 43.70 -2.23
C LEU A 849 45.95 42.92 -1.33
N ALA A 850 45.82 43.33 -0.07
CA ALA A 850 44.87 42.74 0.87
C ALA A 850 43.43 42.87 0.36
N ALA A 851 43.03 44.04 -0.16
CA ALA A 851 41.71 44.27 -0.71
C ALA A 851 41.45 43.45 -2.00
N GLU A 852 42.42 43.43 -2.93
CA GLU A 852 42.31 42.66 -4.17
C GLU A 852 42.20 41.15 -3.90
N LEU A 853 42.97 40.64 -2.92
CA LEU A 853 42.92 39.25 -2.54
C LEU A 853 41.62 38.89 -1.81
N GLU A 854 41.13 39.78 -0.94
CA GLU A 854 39.83 39.61 -0.28
C GLU A 854 38.68 39.55 -1.29
N GLU A 855 38.67 40.43 -2.29
CA GLU A 855 37.69 40.42 -3.38
C GLU A 855 37.78 39.14 -4.21
N ALA A 856 39.00 38.70 -4.55
CA ALA A 856 39.23 37.47 -5.30
C ALA A 856 38.76 36.21 -4.54
N MET A 857 39.02 36.14 -3.23
CA MET A 857 38.53 35.05 -2.37
C MET A 857 36.99 35.05 -2.27
N GLN A 858 36.38 36.23 -2.14
CA GLN A 858 34.91 36.34 -2.13
C GLN A 858 34.31 35.86 -3.45
N LYS A 859 34.96 36.16 -4.58
CA LYS A 859 34.50 35.73 -5.90
C LYS A 859 34.61 34.21 -6.08
N ASP A 860 35.73 33.60 -5.66
CA ASP A 860 35.89 32.13 -5.65
C ASP A 860 34.82 31.45 -4.79
N LEU A 861 34.46 32.03 -3.63
CA LEU A 861 33.38 31.53 -2.78
C LEU A 861 32.02 31.60 -3.48
N LEU A 862 31.66 32.76 -4.05
CA LEU A 862 30.37 32.97 -4.71
C LEU A 862 30.20 32.03 -5.91
N GLU A 863 31.24 31.84 -6.72
CA GLU A 863 31.22 30.87 -7.82
C GLU A 863 31.00 29.44 -7.31
N THR A 864 31.63 29.08 -6.19
CA THR A 864 31.46 27.75 -5.58
C THR A 864 30.01 27.52 -5.09
N ILE A 865 29.40 28.54 -4.47
CA ILE A 865 28.01 28.52 -3.99
C ILE A 865 27.04 28.41 -5.17
N ASP A 866 27.25 29.17 -6.24
CA ASP A 866 26.41 29.12 -7.44
C ASP A 866 26.49 27.75 -8.13
N ASN A 867 27.70 27.15 -8.18
CA ASN A 867 27.90 25.82 -8.75
C ASN A 867 27.13 24.72 -7.98
N ILE A 868 27.05 24.78 -6.64
CA ILE A 868 26.28 23.79 -5.85
C ILE A 868 24.78 24.03 -5.94
N GLU A 869 24.33 25.29 -5.96
CA GLU A 869 22.92 25.60 -6.17
C GLU A 869 22.44 25.10 -7.53
N SER A 870 23.24 25.33 -8.58
CA SER A 870 22.98 24.77 -9.91
C SER A 870 22.97 23.23 -9.90
N PHE A 871 23.96 22.60 -9.26
CA PHE A 871 24.03 21.14 -9.14
C PHE A 871 22.80 20.55 -8.45
N VAL A 872 22.41 21.09 -7.29
CA VAL A 872 21.27 20.58 -6.52
C VAL A 872 19.97 20.77 -7.29
N ASN A 873 19.78 21.91 -7.97
CA ASN A 873 18.63 22.12 -8.83
C ASN A 873 18.56 21.07 -9.94
N ILE A 874 19.65 20.83 -10.68
CA ILE A 874 19.71 19.83 -11.77
C ILE A 874 19.39 18.42 -11.23
N VAL A 875 19.94 18.05 -10.08
CA VAL A 875 19.70 16.73 -9.46
C VAL A 875 18.27 16.60 -8.93
N ALA A 876 17.69 17.66 -8.40
CA ALA A 876 16.36 17.65 -7.78
C ALA A 876 15.21 17.72 -8.79
N GLN A 877 15.38 18.40 -9.93
CA GLN A 877 14.35 18.58 -10.97
C GLN A 877 13.55 17.29 -11.30
N PRO A 878 14.18 16.15 -11.66
CA PRO A 878 13.42 14.94 -12.01
C PRO A 878 12.56 14.42 -10.85
N TYR A 879 12.99 14.60 -9.61
CA TYR A 879 12.23 14.19 -8.43
C TYR A 879 11.09 15.16 -8.13
N GLN A 880 11.32 16.48 -8.25
CA GLN A 880 10.27 17.50 -8.11
C GLN A 880 9.18 17.34 -9.17
N ASP A 881 9.57 17.13 -10.43
CA ASP A 881 8.65 16.90 -11.54
C ASP A 881 7.84 15.61 -11.35
N ALA A 882 8.49 14.52 -10.95
CA ALA A 882 7.79 13.26 -10.69
C ALA A 882 6.83 13.37 -9.49
N ALA A 883 7.23 14.03 -8.41
CA ALA A 883 6.38 14.27 -7.25
C ALA A 883 5.19 15.18 -7.59
N LYS A 884 5.44 16.25 -8.36
CA LYS A 884 4.38 17.17 -8.84
C LYS A 884 3.41 16.46 -9.77
N GLN A 885 3.90 15.73 -10.77
CA GLN A 885 3.06 14.96 -11.68
C GLN A 885 2.22 13.91 -10.92
N ARG A 886 2.77 13.31 -9.87
CA ARG A 886 2.00 12.41 -9.00
C ARG A 886 0.88 13.14 -8.26
N VAL A 887 1.14 14.33 -7.70
CA VAL A 887 0.11 15.15 -7.06
C VAL A 887 -0.97 15.55 -8.06
N ASP A 888 -0.59 16.04 -9.24
CA ASP A 888 -1.52 16.48 -10.28
C ASP A 888 -2.43 15.34 -10.74
N ARG A 889 -1.86 14.14 -11.00
CA ARG A 889 -2.65 12.94 -11.35
C ARG A 889 -3.65 12.56 -10.25
N LEU A 890 -3.25 12.62 -8.98
CA LEU A 890 -4.13 12.26 -7.86
C LEU A 890 -5.26 13.30 -7.66
N LEU A 891 -4.98 14.58 -7.91
CA LEU A 891 -6.01 15.64 -7.87
C LEU A 891 -7.01 15.49 -9.03
N GLU A 892 -6.54 15.12 -10.22
CA GLU A 892 -7.41 14.83 -11.37
C GLU A 892 -8.34 13.64 -11.06
N ILE A 893 -7.81 12.54 -10.51
CA ILE A 893 -8.62 11.39 -10.08
C ILE A 893 -9.63 11.80 -8.99
N GLN A 894 -9.23 12.65 -8.05
CA GLN A 894 -10.14 13.15 -7.00
C GLN A 894 -11.31 13.95 -7.59
N HIS A 895 -11.06 14.74 -8.64
CA HIS A 895 -12.10 15.46 -9.37
C HIS A 895 -13.04 14.48 -10.10
N GLU A 896 -12.50 13.50 -10.81
CA GLU A 896 -13.31 12.47 -11.49
C GLU A 896 -14.19 11.67 -10.52
N ILE A 897 -13.69 11.33 -9.32
CA ILE A 897 -14.50 10.70 -8.27
C ILE A 897 -15.67 11.62 -7.87
N SER A 898 -15.40 12.92 -7.66
CA SER A 898 -16.41 13.89 -7.24
C SER A 898 -17.50 14.09 -8.30
N ASP A 899 -17.12 14.16 -9.58
CA ASP A 899 -18.05 14.31 -10.70
C ASP A 899 -19.01 13.11 -10.77
N VAL A 900 -18.47 11.88 -10.70
CA VAL A 900 -19.28 10.65 -10.71
C VAL A 900 -20.17 10.54 -9.48
N GLU A 901 -19.69 10.94 -8.30
CA GLU A 901 -20.50 10.97 -7.08
C GLU A 901 -21.70 11.91 -7.24
N GLU A 902 -21.53 13.08 -7.86
CA GLU A 902 -22.63 14.02 -8.14
C GLU A 902 -23.65 13.41 -9.12
N GLU A 903 -23.19 12.73 -10.17
CA GLU A 903 -24.08 12.03 -11.11
C GLU A 903 -24.87 10.90 -10.44
N ILE A 904 -24.21 10.10 -9.60
CA ILE A 904 -24.87 9.02 -8.85
C ILE A 904 -25.90 9.59 -7.87
N GLN A 905 -25.59 10.70 -7.18
CA GLN A 905 -26.55 11.36 -6.28
C GLN A 905 -27.77 11.89 -7.04
N LYS A 906 -27.56 12.47 -8.22
CA LYS A 906 -28.65 12.92 -9.09
C LYS A 906 -29.53 11.74 -9.52
N LEU A 907 -28.91 10.65 -9.98
CA LEU A 907 -29.61 9.43 -10.39
C LEU A 907 -30.40 8.80 -9.23
N ASN A 908 -29.81 8.73 -8.04
CA ASN A 908 -30.49 8.27 -6.83
C ASN A 908 -31.71 9.16 -6.53
N GLY A 909 -31.57 10.48 -6.63
CA GLY A 909 -32.67 11.43 -6.49
C GLY A 909 -33.82 11.18 -7.50
N GLU A 910 -33.50 10.91 -8.76
CA GLU A 910 -34.48 10.56 -9.79
C GLU A 910 -35.21 9.25 -9.47
N ILE A 911 -34.50 8.21 -9.02
CA ILE A 911 -35.07 6.92 -8.63
C ILE A 911 -35.98 7.07 -7.40
N GLN A 912 -35.57 7.83 -6.39
CA GLN A 912 -36.43 8.08 -5.22
C GLN A 912 -37.72 8.82 -5.60
N ASN A 913 -37.65 9.68 -6.61
CA ASN A 913 -38.77 10.45 -7.13
C ASN A 913 -39.65 9.69 -8.14
N LEU A 914 -39.40 8.41 -8.43
CA LEU A 914 -40.35 7.58 -9.18
C LEU A 914 -41.70 7.57 -8.43
N HIS A 915 -42.71 8.23 -9.01
CA HIS A 915 -44.07 8.34 -8.48
C HIS A 915 -45.01 7.37 -9.19
N VAL A 916 -46.06 6.93 -8.48
CA VAL A 916 -47.19 6.23 -9.07
C VAL A 916 -47.92 7.23 -9.98
N LEU A 917 -47.96 6.94 -11.29
CA LEU A 917 -48.81 7.67 -12.25
C LEU A 917 -50.23 7.11 -12.24
#